data_AF-A0AAN6M645-F1
#
_entry.id   AF-A0AAN6M645-F1
#
_cell.length_a   1.000
_cell.length_b   1.000
_cell.length_c   1.000
_cell.angle_alpha   90.00
_cell.angle_beta   90.00
_cell.angle_gamma   90.00
#
_symmetry.space_group_name_H-M   'P 1'
#
loop_
_entity.id
_entity.type
_entity.pdbx_description
1 polymer ?
#
loop_
_entity_poly.entity_id
_entity_poly.type
_entity_poly.pdbx_seq_one_letter_code
_entity_poly.pdbx_strand_id
1 'polypeptide(L)'
;MARSVHSGVHPAHDASPDLDVKNDVANVERVLSTDEKGEHINYDRIDNELAKYANAVAIDISPEENKRLKRMIDRRVLPIMVFTYFLQALDKGTMSFASIMGLRKDIPVLAENSKFAWLTTCIYIAVLIVEFPTNWMIQRVPIAKYLGFNIMAWSAVLALHAACRSFPALIAVRTLLGIFEAVCQPTFLIMSSMWYKREEQAQIVTYWYMMNGMQQIVGGLLAYCFSLIKSPPSPLKSWQAIFMTYGILSFFWGIFVIWWLPDSPMRAKCFSEEDKKLMVERVRSNQTGLQNKKFRAYQFKEALTDPQSWCYCLIAICTTLPTSGLGGFANIIINGFKFSVLETQLLAMVLGAVIIITLISATWLVNKTQQNLIVMAIYVIPSFVGTIVLMTVKLHNKATQAGLLISYYIVLSFWAAQTLSMSLLSRNVAGQTKKATVVAMNFIAWCVGNAIGPQVFLSRDAPRYFIAFSTHMGCYVLLVIVIAFLRFNFMLRNKNKSKLQEQVAEANDQNLAHAFDDLTDKENPNFSAETGVPQTLVPRRWNVERSIQSFDDQSNTTRASMSRNPTEAGRQPPPETRQSVWMRRAVVASFWAVVALLGLPVWWKTTAIYRADLPLQDMTAWANAKVCNPVFPLRIAVVDAPLPPHNALNLLRITQHVLDDLNDFPAHRLHLTLVEAPASAPANASQRVTADGAADPYNDAATALYVRLIPVETGSTPRSQLQPYSATLDVYYSPSQMPTTSSTDSPLATYIAQELHQIYNQERAQLAYLLSGAHGAHDTSSKSLSPEIASNIQRQSARAFRYAPTYHLTFSLFTPTSTPSAWDIEASLRQYMYPVLDAFSSISNFTIDTQVQLYASVSPSIRQPEYDTHAKAWTIFKEDLSGFVNAAEWPLSPSIGKGPTINFALYVPEQTQSPLYIQGSKESSWLVPQWGGVMILNPQHNETGSAIVTKEALVPAMQVFSTQLSSLLGLPQTPASLPLRISTLTRVRSTSLLLSASSTLGALAQVYQKMPSIPVPDQVAQSVHLSLTYLHQACDALREGRFQEALNHARIADGEAEKAFFERSMVGQVYFPDEHKVAVYLPLLGPVAVPLVMAALKELKSGITALRRR
;
A
#
# COMPACT_ATOMS: atom_id res chain seq x y z
N MET A 1 -37.25 -13.28 -64.81
CA MET A 1 -37.62 -12.34 -65.88
C MET A 1 -37.00 -10.98 -65.56
N ALA A 2 -36.23 -10.42 -66.51
CA ALA A 2 -35.74 -9.03 -66.72
C ALA A 2 -35.17 -8.23 -65.49
N ARG A 3 -33.89 -7.79 -65.46
CA ARG A 3 -33.28 -6.59 -66.11
C ARG A 3 -34.13 -5.30 -65.94
N SER A 4 -33.63 -4.10 -65.62
CA SER A 4 -32.29 -3.52 -65.39
C SER A 4 -32.46 -2.02 -65.08
N VAL A 5 -31.52 -1.43 -64.31
CA VAL A 5 -30.95 -0.06 -64.45
C VAL A 5 -31.85 1.16 -64.23
N HIS A 6 -31.54 1.96 -63.20
CA HIS A 6 -31.16 3.36 -63.41
C HIS A 6 -30.23 3.90 -62.30
N SER A 7 -29.23 4.61 -62.76
CA SER A 7 -28.11 5.27 -62.11
C SER A 7 -28.46 6.65 -61.55
N GLY A 8 -27.78 7.04 -60.46
CA GLY A 8 -27.26 8.41 -60.33
C GLY A 8 -27.56 9.14 -59.02
N VAL A 9 -26.48 9.68 -58.45
CA VAL A 9 -26.38 10.87 -57.58
C VAL A 9 -26.56 10.64 -56.08
N HIS A 10 -25.43 10.47 -55.39
CA HIS A 10 -25.27 10.82 -53.97
C HIS A 10 -24.64 12.22 -53.86
N PRO A 11 -25.20 13.09 -53.01
CA PRO A 11 -24.40 14.03 -52.25
C PRO A 11 -24.61 13.86 -50.74
N ALA A 12 -23.48 13.90 -50.03
CA ALA A 12 -23.26 14.32 -48.64
C ALA A 12 -24.40 14.13 -47.62
N HIS A 13 -24.23 13.16 -46.72
CA HIS A 13 -24.75 13.25 -45.35
C HIS A 13 -23.62 13.69 -44.42
N ASP A 14 -23.81 14.84 -43.78
CA ASP A 14 -23.12 15.28 -42.58
C ASP A 14 -23.25 14.19 -41.50
N ALA A 15 -22.11 13.63 -41.11
CA ALA A 15 -21.99 12.81 -39.91
C ALA A 15 -21.40 13.70 -38.80
N SER A 16 -22.25 14.07 -37.84
CA SER A 16 -21.82 14.52 -36.52
C SER A 16 -21.13 13.36 -35.79
N PRO A 17 -19.98 13.57 -35.12
CA PRO A 17 -19.33 12.52 -34.36
C PRO A 17 -19.99 12.38 -32.98
N ASP A 18 -20.56 11.21 -32.70
CA ASP A 18 -20.84 10.75 -31.34
C ASP A 18 -19.52 10.68 -30.57
N LEU A 19 -19.39 11.54 -29.55
CA LEU A 19 -18.25 11.60 -28.64
C LEU A 19 -18.38 10.51 -27.56
N ASP A 20 -17.36 9.65 -27.49
CA ASP A 20 -17.14 8.63 -26.47
C ASP A 20 -17.05 9.23 -25.05
N VAL A 21 -18.13 9.10 -24.27
CA VAL A 21 -18.27 9.58 -22.86
C VAL A 21 -17.39 8.82 -21.85
N LYS A 22 -16.50 7.91 -22.28
CA LYS A 22 -15.63 7.13 -21.36
C LYS A 22 -14.31 7.81 -20.99
N ASN A 23 -13.92 8.90 -21.65
CA ASN A 23 -12.62 9.55 -21.42
C ASN A 23 -12.65 10.82 -20.55
N ASP A 24 -13.82 11.35 -20.18
CA ASP A 24 -13.88 12.65 -19.49
C ASP A 24 -13.76 12.57 -17.96
N VAL A 25 -14.07 11.43 -17.33
CA VAL A 25 -13.93 11.30 -15.86
C VAL A 25 -12.44 11.29 -15.44
N ALA A 26 -11.56 10.75 -16.28
CA ALA A 26 -10.12 10.71 -16.03
C ALA A 26 -9.39 12.01 -16.44
N ASN A 27 -10.01 12.86 -17.26
CA ASN A 27 -9.46 14.16 -17.67
C ASN A 27 -9.92 15.31 -16.77
N VAL A 28 -11.13 15.25 -16.20
CA VAL A 28 -11.58 16.25 -15.22
C VAL A 28 -10.77 16.16 -13.92
N GLU A 29 -10.26 14.98 -13.54
CA GLU A 29 -9.36 14.83 -12.39
C GLU A 29 -7.91 15.27 -12.70
N ARG A 30 -7.51 15.35 -13.98
CA ARG A 30 -6.16 15.80 -14.41
C ARG A 30 -6.03 17.31 -14.60
N VAL A 31 -7.13 18.02 -14.88
CA VAL A 31 -7.11 19.47 -15.12
C VAL A 31 -7.30 20.28 -13.83
N LEU A 32 -7.72 19.64 -12.74
CA LEU A 32 -7.87 20.27 -11.41
C LEU A 32 -6.67 20.07 -10.47
N SER A 33 -5.59 19.42 -10.93
CA SER A 33 -4.37 19.21 -10.15
C SER A 33 -3.15 19.80 -10.87
N THR A 34 -3.17 21.11 -11.07
CA THR A 34 -1.94 21.88 -11.31
C THR A 34 -1.71 22.76 -10.10
N ASP A 35 -1.06 22.20 -9.09
CA ASP A 35 -0.23 22.91 -8.13
C ASP A 35 0.83 21.93 -7.58
N GLU A 36 2.00 22.49 -7.28
CA GLU A 36 3.31 21.87 -7.33
C GLU A 36 3.53 20.67 -6.39
N LYS A 37 4.11 19.60 -6.94
CA LYS A 37 4.50 18.39 -6.21
C LYS A 37 5.75 18.63 -5.37
N GLY A 38 5.57 18.91 -4.08
CA GLY A 38 6.46 18.34 -3.06
C GLY A 38 6.17 16.84 -2.94
N GLU A 39 7.19 15.99 -3.08
CA GLU A 39 7.06 14.53 -2.96
C GLU A 39 6.55 14.12 -1.56
N HIS A 40 5.23 14.00 -1.40
CA HIS A 40 4.65 13.30 -0.26
C HIS A 40 4.92 11.79 -0.41
N ILE A 41 5.80 11.26 0.44
CA ILE A 41 6.01 9.82 0.60
C ILE A 41 4.65 9.20 0.99
N ASN A 42 4.15 8.29 0.15
CA ASN A 42 2.87 7.63 0.34
C ASN A 42 2.96 6.60 1.49
N TYR A 43 2.58 7.03 2.70
CA TYR A 43 2.62 6.21 3.93
C TYR A 43 1.69 4.98 3.88
N ASP A 44 0.71 4.91 2.96
CA ASP A 44 -0.20 3.76 2.82
C ASP A 44 0.49 2.49 2.29
N ARG A 45 1.72 2.62 1.79
CA ARG A 45 2.52 1.50 1.28
C ARG A 45 3.54 0.99 2.31
N ILE A 46 3.91 1.80 3.29
CA ILE A 46 4.94 1.50 4.28
C ILE A 46 4.33 0.66 5.41
N ASP A 47 5.02 -0.40 5.84
CA ASP A 47 4.59 -1.19 7.00
C ASP A 47 4.42 -0.25 8.21
N ASN A 48 3.35 -0.38 8.98
CA ASN A 48 3.02 0.53 10.10
C ASN A 48 4.15 0.62 11.13
N GLU A 49 4.98 -0.43 11.24
CA GLU A 49 6.17 -0.38 12.07
C GLU A 49 7.27 0.49 11.44
N LEU A 50 7.44 0.50 10.11
CA LEU A 50 8.53 1.17 9.40
C LEU A 50 8.27 2.68 9.27
N ALA A 51 6.99 3.07 9.22
CA ALA A 51 6.54 4.45 9.29
C ALA A 51 6.91 5.16 10.60
N LYS A 52 7.13 4.41 11.70
CA LYS A 52 7.57 4.97 12.99
C LYS A 52 9.05 5.36 13.02
N TYR A 53 9.85 4.80 12.12
CA TYR A 53 11.31 5.00 12.06
C TYR A 53 11.77 5.73 10.79
N ALA A 54 10.90 5.86 9.78
CA ALA A 54 11.16 6.60 8.56
C ALA A 54 10.82 8.09 8.76
N ASN A 55 11.83 8.94 8.91
CA ASN A 55 11.65 10.39 8.93
C ASN A 55 11.34 10.94 7.53
N ALA A 56 10.50 11.97 7.45
CA ALA A 56 10.16 12.65 6.19
C ALA A 56 11.40 13.26 5.49
N VAL A 57 12.40 13.66 6.27
CA VAL A 57 13.70 14.16 5.78
C VAL A 57 14.73 13.03 5.82
N ALA A 58 15.46 12.81 4.72
CA ALA A 58 16.56 11.84 4.65
C ALA A 58 17.71 12.28 5.57
N ILE A 59 18.23 11.37 6.39
CA ILE A 59 19.38 11.65 7.28
C ILE A 59 20.64 11.17 6.56
N ASP A 60 21.57 12.08 6.28
CA ASP A 60 22.83 11.70 5.65
C ASP A 60 23.75 10.99 6.66
N ILE A 61 24.07 9.72 6.41
CA ILE A 61 24.84 8.88 7.33
C ILE A 61 26.31 8.95 6.94
N SER A 62 27.16 9.44 7.86
CA SER A 62 28.61 9.49 7.64
C SER A 62 29.19 8.09 7.33
N PRO A 63 30.25 7.99 6.50
CA PRO A 63 30.83 6.70 6.10
C PRO A 63 31.37 5.89 7.29
N GLU A 64 31.82 6.55 8.35
CA GLU A 64 32.29 5.92 9.59
C GLU A 64 31.14 5.27 10.37
N GLU A 65 30.03 6.00 10.53
CA GLU A 65 28.83 5.53 11.22
C GLU A 65 28.18 4.38 10.44
N ASN A 66 28.15 4.49 9.11
CA ASN A 66 27.77 3.40 8.20
C ASN A 66 28.64 2.15 8.45
N LYS A 67 29.96 2.27 8.62
CA LYS A 67 30.82 1.10 8.88
C LYS A 67 30.57 0.50 10.28
N ARG A 68 30.31 1.32 11.29
CA ARG A 68 29.93 0.88 12.65
C ARG A 68 28.63 0.06 12.61
N LEU A 69 27.57 0.59 12.01
CA LEU A 69 26.27 -0.08 11.90
C LEU A 69 26.38 -1.41 11.16
N LYS A 70 27.13 -1.46 10.05
CA LYS A 70 27.38 -2.71 9.32
C LYS A 70 28.02 -3.77 10.21
N ARG A 71 29.04 -3.42 11.00
CA ARG A 71 29.72 -4.36 11.91
C ARG A 71 28.77 -4.88 13.00
N MET A 72 27.82 -4.07 13.46
CA MET A 72 26.81 -4.51 14.43
C MET A 72 25.87 -5.56 13.83
N ILE A 73 25.43 -5.33 12.59
CA ILE A 73 24.60 -6.29 11.83
C ILE A 73 25.41 -7.56 11.55
N ASP A 74 26.63 -7.42 11.03
CA ASP A 74 27.53 -8.53 10.71
C ASP A 74 27.89 -9.39 11.92
N ARG A 75 27.93 -8.84 13.13
CA ARG A 75 28.19 -9.64 14.34
C ARG A 75 27.01 -10.51 14.77
N ARG A 76 25.79 -10.20 14.30
CA ARG A 76 24.57 -10.85 14.80
C ARG A 76 23.82 -11.64 13.75
N VAL A 77 23.65 -11.09 12.55
CA VAL A 77 22.83 -11.68 11.48
C VAL A 77 23.67 -12.60 10.59
N LEU A 78 24.83 -12.14 10.12
CA LEU A 78 25.67 -12.89 9.18
C LEU A 78 26.15 -14.25 9.72
N PRO A 79 26.66 -14.39 10.97
CA PRO A 79 27.06 -15.68 11.55
C PRO A 79 25.93 -16.70 11.53
N ILE A 80 24.69 -16.25 11.78
CA ILE A 80 23.53 -17.14 11.75
C ILE A 80 23.25 -17.61 10.34
N MET A 81 23.25 -16.71 9.36
CA MET A 81 23.03 -17.08 7.96
C MET A 81 24.09 -18.06 7.47
N VAL A 82 25.37 -17.77 7.73
CA VAL A 82 26.51 -18.60 7.31
C VAL A 82 26.46 -19.97 8.00
N PHE A 83 26.33 -20.01 9.33
CA PHE A 83 26.35 -21.28 10.06
C PHE A 83 25.10 -22.14 9.78
N THR A 84 23.93 -21.52 9.64
CA THR A 84 22.70 -22.25 9.29
C THR A 84 22.80 -22.85 7.89
N TYR A 85 23.33 -22.11 6.91
CA TYR A 85 23.54 -22.65 5.56
C TYR A 85 24.64 -23.74 5.54
N PHE A 86 25.66 -23.62 6.40
CA PHE A 86 26.63 -24.68 6.63
C PHE A 86 25.97 -25.96 7.17
N LEU A 87 25.13 -25.86 8.20
CA LEU A 87 24.39 -27.01 8.74
C LEU A 87 23.44 -27.60 7.69
N GLN A 88 22.70 -26.76 6.97
CA GLN A 88 21.82 -27.21 5.89
C GLN A 88 22.59 -28.01 4.82
N ALA A 89 23.73 -27.48 4.37
CA ALA A 89 24.58 -28.19 3.42
C ALA A 89 25.06 -29.52 4.02
N LEU A 90 25.49 -29.51 5.30
CA LEU A 90 26.00 -30.68 6.01
C LEU A 90 24.94 -31.78 6.09
N ASP A 91 23.72 -31.42 6.46
CA ASP A 91 22.56 -32.30 6.56
C ASP A 91 22.24 -32.95 5.20
N LYS A 92 22.18 -32.15 4.13
CA LYS A 92 21.95 -32.65 2.76
C LYS A 92 23.10 -33.55 2.26
N GLY A 93 24.35 -33.18 2.56
CA GLY A 93 25.56 -33.93 2.21
C GLY A 93 25.72 -35.26 2.95
N THR A 94 25.05 -35.41 4.11
CA THR A 94 25.17 -36.61 4.98
C THR A 94 24.83 -37.91 4.23
N MET A 95 23.91 -37.87 3.26
CA MET A 95 23.59 -39.06 2.47
C MET A 95 24.80 -39.61 1.71
N SER A 96 25.60 -38.70 1.14
CA SER A 96 26.76 -39.07 0.35
C SER A 96 27.78 -39.78 1.24
N PHE A 97 28.05 -39.26 2.44
CA PHE A 97 28.95 -39.90 3.40
C PHE A 97 28.41 -41.25 3.89
N ALA A 98 27.13 -41.31 4.27
CA ALA A 98 26.49 -42.52 4.78
C ALA A 98 26.46 -43.66 3.74
N SER A 99 26.48 -43.33 2.44
CA SER A 99 26.42 -44.30 1.34
C SER A 99 27.52 -45.37 1.37
N ILE A 100 28.71 -45.03 1.89
CA ILE A 100 29.86 -45.93 2.03
C ILE A 100 30.08 -46.42 3.47
N MET A 101 29.27 -45.97 4.43
CA MET A 101 29.32 -46.31 5.85
C MET A 101 28.40 -47.49 6.25
N GLY A 102 28.04 -48.34 5.29
CA GLY A 102 27.22 -49.55 5.53
C GLY A 102 25.72 -49.41 5.27
N LEU A 103 25.19 -48.21 5.02
CA LEU A 103 23.76 -47.98 4.74
C LEU A 103 23.25 -48.84 3.56
N ARG A 104 24.02 -48.91 2.47
CA ARG A 104 23.67 -49.72 1.28
C ARG A 104 23.74 -51.23 1.52
N LYS A 105 24.49 -51.66 2.53
CA LYS A 105 24.54 -53.08 2.95
C LYS A 105 23.35 -53.43 3.83
N ASP A 106 22.95 -52.52 4.71
CA ASP A 106 21.84 -52.70 5.64
C ASP A 106 20.45 -52.66 4.98
N ILE A 107 20.31 -51.90 3.90
CA ILE A 107 19.07 -51.82 3.11
C ILE A 107 19.41 -52.25 1.68
N PRO A 108 19.30 -53.55 1.35
CA PRO A 108 19.83 -54.11 0.10
C PRO A 108 19.24 -53.49 -1.17
N VAL A 109 18.01 -52.97 -1.12
CA VAL A 109 17.35 -52.27 -2.24
C VAL A 109 18.15 -51.02 -2.66
N LEU A 110 18.93 -50.42 -1.76
CA LEU A 110 19.81 -49.29 -2.05
C LEU A 110 21.10 -49.68 -2.79
N ALA A 111 21.42 -50.97 -2.91
CA ALA A 111 22.50 -51.43 -3.80
C ALA A 111 22.20 -51.10 -5.26
N GLU A 112 20.92 -50.94 -5.63
CA GLU A 112 20.51 -50.40 -6.92
C GLU A 112 20.66 -48.87 -6.91
N ASN A 113 21.50 -48.32 -7.80
CA ASN A 113 21.75 -46.88 -7.90
C ASN A 113 20.48 -46.10 -8.29
N SER A 114 19.55 -46.69 -9.05
CA SER A 114 18.27 -46.04 -9.40
C SER A 114 17.45 -45.72 -8.14
N LYS A 115 17.38 -46.65 -7.19
CA LYS A 115 16.69 -46.48 -5.91
C LYS A 115 17.44 -45.51 -5.01
N PHE A 116 18.77 -45.59 -4.98
CA PHE A 116 19.57 -44.63 -4.23
C PHE A 116 19.40 -43.19 -4.76
N ALA A 117 19.36 -43.00 -6.08
CA ALA A 117 19.17 -41.70 -6.72
C ALA A 117 17.84 -41.03 -6.33
N TRP A 118 16.77 -41.82 -6.14
CA TRP A 118 15.48 -41.32 -5.67
C TRP A 118 15.55 -40.62 -4.32
N LEU A 119 16.50 -40.99 -3.45
CA LEU A 119 16.68 -40.34 -2.13
C LEU A 119 17.21 -38.91 -2.21
N THR A 120 17.75 -38.51 -3.37
CA THR A 120 18.12 -37.12 -3.66
C THR A 120 17.02 -36.44 -4.49
N THR A 121 16.49 -37.12 -5.51
CA THR A 121 15.44 -36.57 -6.39
C THR A 121 14.17 -36.15 -5.63
N CYS A 122 13.70 -36.95 -4.66
CA CYS A 122 12.48 -36.63 -3.92
C CYS A 122 12.58 -35.34 -3.08
N ILE A 123 13.76 -35.02 -2.55
CA ILE A 123 14.01 -33.77 -1.80
C ILE A 123 13.72 -32.57 -2.70
N TYR A 124 14.30 -32.53 -3.90
CA TYR A 124 14.16 -31.38 -4.80
C TYR A 124 12.76 -31.26 -5.41
N ILE A 125 12.05 -32.38 -5.61
CA ILE A 125 10.63 -32.34 -5.98
C ILE A 125 9.79 -31.73 -4.85
N ALA A 126 10.05 -32.10 -3.59
CA ALA A 126 9.37 -31.53 -2.43
C ALA A 126 9.63 -30.02 -2.29
N VAL A 127 10.89 -29.60 -2.43
CA VAL A 127 11.29 -28.18 -2.43
C VAL A 127 10.52 -27.41 -3.51
N LEU A 128 10.47 -27.92 -4.75
CA LEU A 128 9.75 -27.27 -5.85
C LEU A 128 8.25 -27.04 -5.55
N ILE A 129 7.58 -27.99 -4.88
CA ILE A 129 6.16 -27.89 -4.53
C ILE A 129 5.95 -26.90 -3.37
N VAL A 130 6.82 -26.92 -2.36
CA VAL A 130 6.65 -26.19 -1.10
C VAL A 130 7.25 -24.78 -1.12
N GLU A 131 8.07 -24.47 -2.11
CA GLU A 131 8.70 -23.16 -2.29
C GLU A 131 7.69 -21.99 -2.27
N PHE A 132 6.58 -22.11 -3.01
CA PHE A 132 5.58 -21.05 -3.07
C PHE A 132 4.84 -20.85 -1.74
N PRO A 133 4.24 -21.90 -1.11
CA PRO A 133 3.66 -21.77 0.23
C PRO A 133 4.63 -21.20 1.26
N THR A 134 5.90 -21.59 1.18
CA THR A 134 6.94 -21.14 2.10
C THR A 134 7.27 -19.67 1.92
N ASN A 135 7.45 -19.20 0.68
CA ASN A 135 7.67 -17.79 0.39
C ASN A 135 6.48 -16.90 0.79
N TRP A 136 5.25 -17.41 0.61
CA TRP A 136 4.06 -16.73 1.09
C TRP A 136 4.02 -16.65 2.62
N MET A 137 4.40 -17.72 3.31
CA MET A 137 4.43 -17.76 4.77
C MET A 137 5.48 -16.80 5.34
N ILE A 138 6.72 -16.79 4.81
CA ILE A 138 7.83 -15.93 5.26
C ILE A 138 7.43 -14.45 5.31
N GLN A 139 6.53 -13.99 4.43
CA GLN A 139 6.07 -12.60 4.39
C GLN A 139 5.04 -12.26 5.47
N ARG A 140 4.40 -13.24 6.11
CA ARG A 140 3.31 -13.04 7.09
C ARG A 140 3.70 -13.39 8.52
N VAL A 141 4.67 -14.28 8.69
CA VAL A 141 5.11 -14.74 10.01
C VAL A 141 6.47 -14.14 10.38
N PRO A 142 6.81 -14.05 11.68
CA PRO A 142 8.14 -13.61 12.10
C PRO A 142 9.24 -14.53 11.54
N ILE A 143 10.15 -13.94 10.76
CA ILE A 143 11.14 -14.67 9.94
C ILE A 143 12.03 -15.56 10.82
N ALA A 144 12.52 -15.06 11.95
CA ALA A 144 13.43 -15.81 12.80
C ALA A 144 12.76 -17.02 13.45
N LYS A 145 11.51 -16.85 13.90
CA LYS A 145 10.73 -17.93 14.52
C LYS A 145 10.38 -19.02 13.50
N TYR A 146 10.00 -18.61 12.29
CA TYR A 146 9.66 -19.56 11.22
C TYR A 146 10.89 -20.30 10.71
N LEU A 147 12.00 -19.60 10.48
CA LEU A 147 13.28 -20.22 10.14
C LEU A 147 13.72 -21.20 11.23
N GLY A 148 13.69 -20.77 12.50
CA GLY A 148 14.04 -21.59 13.66
C GLY A 148 13.19 -22.85 13.81
N PHE A 149 11.86 -22.72 13.66
CA PHE A 149 10.94 -23.87 13.67
C PHE A 149 11.28 -24.87 12.56
N ASN A 150 11.52 -24.39 11.35
CA ASN A 150 11.89 -25.26 10.23
C ASN A 150 13.26 -25.92 10.45
N ILE A 151 14.25 -25.19 11.00
CA ILE A 151 15.53 -25.77 11.42
C ILE A 151 15.27 -26.96 12.34
N MET A 152 14.48 -26.75 13.40
CA MET A 152 14.15 -27.82 14.35
C MET A 152 13.40 -28.98 13.68
N ALA A 153 12.42 -28.69 12.83
CA ALA A 153 11.62 -29.70 12.14
C ALA A 153 12.46 -30.55 11.19
N TRP A 154 13.28 -29.94 10.33
CA TRP A 154 14.17 -30.70 9.44
C TRP A 154 15.22 -31.47 10.23
N SER A 155 15.70 -30.91 11.34
CA SER A 155 16.74 -31.54 12.17
C SER A 155 16.21 -32.77 12.90
N ALA A 156 14.97 -32.71 13.40
CA ALA A 156 14.26 -33.86 13.96
C ALA A 156 14.06 -34.96 12.89
N VAL A 157 13.63 -34.56 11.69
CA VAL A 157 13.49 -35.47 10.55
C VAL A 157 14.85 -36.06 10.14
N LEU A 158 15.94 -35.30 10.20
CA LEU A 158 17.28 -35.79 9.94
C LEU A 158 17.68 -36.88 10.95
N ALA A 159 17.48 -36.64 12.25
CA ALA A 159 17.74 -37.62 13.29
C ALA A 159 16.90 -38.90 13.11
N LEU A 160 15.64 -38.78 12.67
CA LEU A 160 14.76 -39.91 12.37
C LEU A 160 15.29 -40.82 11.25
N HIS A 161 16.21 -40.35 10.38
CA HIS A 161 16.83 -41.22 9.38
C HIS A 161 17.56 -42.42 10.01
N ALA A 162 18.10 -42.27 11.22
CA ALA A 162 18.77 -43.36 11.94
C ALA A 162 17.81 -44.52 12.26
N ALA A 163 16.50 -44.25 12.38
CA ALA A 163 15.46 -45.25 12.65
C ALA A 163 14.91 -45.92 11.38
N CYS A 164 15.21 -45.39 10.19
CA CYS A 164 14.67 -45.91 8.92
C CYS A 164 15.35 -47.21 8.51
N ARG A 165 14.58 -48.31 8.49
CA ARG A 165 15.04 -49.64 8.05
C ARG A 165 14.52 -50.07 6.68
N SER A 166 13.70 -49.26 6.03
CA SER A 166 13.08 -49.59 4.74
C SER A 166 13.21 -48.45 3.74
N PHE A 167 13.17 -48.81 2.44
CA PHE A 167 13.23 -47.83 1.36
C PHE A 167 12.06 -46.81 1.38
N PRO A 168 10.79 -47.21 1.58
CA PRO A 168 9.68 -46.26 1.69
C PRO A 168 9.84 -45.29 2.87
N ALA A 169 10.32 -45.77 4.02
CA ALA A 169 10.57 -44.93 5.19
C ALA A 169 11.65 -43.88 4.89
N LEU A 170 12.75 -44.27 4.24
CA LEU A 170 13.79 -43.34 3.81
C LEU A 170 13.24 -42.30 2.82
N ILE A 171 12.43 -42.69 1.84
CA ILE A 171 11.81 -41.74 0.90
C ILE A 171 10.88 -40.76 1.62
N ALA A 172 10.07 -41.25 2.57
CA ALA A 172 9.15 -40.39 3.34
C ALA A 172 9.91 -39.34 4.15
N VAL A 173 10.88 -39.77 4.95
CA VAL A 173 11.69 -38.87 5.80
C VAL A 173 12.53 -37.92 4.94
N ARG A 174 12.99 -38.35 3.76
CA ARG A 174 13.67 -37.48 2.78
C ARG A 174 12.76 -36.43 2.17
N THR A 175 11.54 -36.82 1.82
CA THR A 175 10.55 -35.89 1.28
C THR A 175 10.21 -34.83 2.33
N LEU A 176 9.98 -35.24 3.59
CA LEU A 176 9.76 -34.32 4.71
C LEU A 176 10.95 -33.38 4.95
N LEU A 177 12.18 -33.89 4.82
CA LEU A 177 13.38 -33.06 4.91
C LEU A 177 13.34 -31.94 3.86
N GLY A 178 13.02 -32.27 2.60
CA GLY A 178 12.87 -31.28 1.53
C GLY A 178 11.77 -30.24 1.77
N ILE A 179 10.66 -30.63 2.40
CA ILE A 179 9.56 -29.72 2.78
C ILE A 179 10.05 -28.66 3.78
N PHE A 180 10.73 -29.08 4.85
CA PHE A 180 11.17 -28.17 5.90
C PHE A 180 12.42 -27.37 5.52
N GLU A 181 13.30 -27.92 4.68
CA GLU A 181 14.56 -27.28 4.26
C GLU A 181 14.33 -26.16 3.21
N ALA A 182 13.20 -26.14 2.51
CA ALA A 182 12.89 -25.18 1.44
C ALA A 182 12.94 -23.71 1.89
N VAL A 183 12.78 -23.44 3.19
CA VAL A 183 12.70 -22.08 3.74
C VAL A 183 14.03 -21.31 3.74
N CYS A 184 15.17 -21.99 3.81
CA CYS A 184 16.44 -21.35 4.15
C CYS A 184 16.91 -20.34 3.10
N GLN A 185 16.98 -20.78 1.85
CA GLN A 185 17.50 -19.98 0.75
C GLN A 185 16.66 -18.71 0.49
N PRO A 186 15.31 -18.79 0.36
CA PRO A 186 14.49 -17.58 0.20
C PRO A 186 14.56 -16.65 1.42
N THR A 187 14.59 -17.21 2.64
CA THR A 187 14.72 -16.42 3.86
C THR A 187 16.01 -15.61 3.87
N PHE A 188 17.14 -16.23 3.50
CA PHE A 188 18.44 -15.54 3.46
C PHE A 188 18.52 -14.48 2.38
N LEU A 189 17.86 -14.67 1.24
CA LEU A 189 17.74 -13.62 0.22
C LEU A 189 16.95 -12.42 0.75
N ILE A 190 15.79 -12.66 1.38
CA ILE A 190 14.96 -11.58 1.97
C ILE A 190 15.73 -10.87 3.08
N MET A 191 16.36 -11.61 3.99
CA MET A 191 17.18 -11.03 5.06
C MET A 191 18.36 -10.23 4.52
N SER A 192 19.02 -10.70 3.44
CA SER A 192 20.09 -9.93 2.79
C SER A 192 19.56 -8.58 2.29
N SER A 193 18.35 -8.56 1.72
CA SER A 193 17.73 -7.32 1.25
C SER A 193 17.27 -6.38 2.38
N MET A 194 16.90 -6.95 3.53
CA MET A 194 16.38 -6.21 4.69
C MET A 194 17.48 -5.55 5.53
N TRP A 195 18.63 -6.21 5.69
CA TRP A 195 19.70 -5.79 6.60
C TRP A 195 20.89 -5.12 5.90
N TYR A 196 21.06 -5.31 4.59
CA TYR A 196 22.27 -4.91 3.86
C TYR A 196 22.01 -3.99 2.66
N LYS A 197 22.98 -3.13 2.35
CA LYS A 197 22.94 -2.28 1.15
C LYS A 197 23.08 -3.13 -0.13
N ARG A 198 22.54 -2.69 -1.26
CA ARG A 198 22.55 -3.42 -2.55
C ARG A 198 23.95 -3.84 -2.98
N GLU A 199 24.94 -2.98 -2.76
CA GLU A 199 26.36 -3.23 -3.06
C GLU A 199 26.97 -4.32 -2.17
N GLU A 200 26.43 -4.50 -0.96
CA GLU A 200 26.91 -5.45 0.04
C GLU A 200 26.26 -6.82 -0.12
N GLN A 201 25.01 -6.87 -0.60
CA GLN A 201 24.22 -8.10 -0.74
C GLN A 201 24.94 -9.20 -1.53
N ALA A 202 25.64 -8.86 -2.61
CA ALA A 202 26.39 -9.84 -3.41
C ALA A 202 27.49 -10.56 -2.61
N GLN A 203 28.15 -9.84 -1.69
CA GLN A 203 29.17 -10.41 -0.81
C GLN A 203 28.54 -11.33 0.23
N ILE A 204 27.42 -10.91 0.84
CA ILE A 204 26.68 -11.71 1.81
C ILE A 204 26.22 -13.04 1.18
N VAL A 205 25.66 -12.99 -0.03
CA VAL A 205 25.28 -14.18 -0.81
C VAL A 205 26.46 -15.14 -0.99
N THR A 206 27.62 -14.61 -1.33
CA THR A 206 28.83 -15.41 -1.54
C THR A 206 29.30 -16.07 -0.24
N TYR A 207 29.23 -15.37 0.91
CA TYR A 207 29.69 -15.89 2.20
C TYR A 207 28.89 -17.09 2.71
N TRP A 208 27.58 -17.11 2.56
CA TRP A 208 26.83 -18.31 2.92
C TRP A 208 26.96 -19.40 1.84
N TYR A 209 27.00 -19.06 0.55
CA TYR A 209 27.10 -20.07 -0.51
C TYR A 209 28.40 -20.90 -0.48
N MET A 210 29.52 -20.29 -0.08
CA MET A 210 30.82 -20.99 0.08
C MET A 210 30.81 -22.06 1.18
N MET A 211 29.80 -22.09 2.06
CA MET A 211 29.68 -23.12 3.08
C MET A 211 29.43 -24.53 2.51
N ASN A 212 29.01 -24.65 1.25
CA ASN A 212 29.02 -25.95 0.56
C ASN A 212 30.43 -26.57 0.48
N GLY A 213 31.48 -25.76 0.37
CA GLY A 213 32.86 -26.25 0.44
C GLY A 213 33.25 -26.63 1.88
N MET A 214 32.88 -25.79 2.85
CA MET A 214 33.12 -26.05 4.28
C MET A 214 32.43 -27.33 4.76
N GLN A 215 31.25 -27.63 4.22
CA GLN A 215 30.51 -28.86 4.45
C GLN A 215 31.31 -30.12 4.08
N GLN A 216 32.08 -30.09 3.01
CA GLN A 216 32.92 -31.23 2.62
C GLN A 216 34.12 -31.40 3.55
N ILE A 217 34.70 -30.28 4.03
CA ILE A 217 35.80 -30.28 5.01
C ILE A 217 35.35 -30.86 6.34
N VAL A 218 34.36 -30.24 6.98
CA VAL A 218 33.90 -30.65 8.30
C VAL A 218 33.13 -31.97 8.21
N GLY A 219 32.30 -32.15 7.20
CA GLY A 219 31.52 -33.37 7.00
C GLY A 219 32.38 -34.59 6.69
N GLY A 220 33.44 -34.43 5.89
CA GLY A 220 34.41 -35.51 5.64
C GLY A 220 35.18 -35.90 6.90
N LEU A 221 35.62 -34.92 7.69
CA LEU A 221 36.29 -35.16 8.97
C LEU A 221 35.40 -35.89 9.98
N LEU A 222 34.16 -35.41 10.16
CA LEU A 222 33.20 -36.04 11.06
C LEU A 222 32.83 -37.44 10.57
N ALA A 223 32.61 -37.63 9.26
CA ALA A 223 32.34 -38.95 8.68
C ALA A 223 33.51 -39.93 8.86
N TYR A 224 34.76 -39.45 8.79
CA TYR A 224 35.95 -40.25 9.14
C TYR A 224 35.88 -40.72 10.60
N CYS A 225 35.61 -39.80 11.55
CA CYS A 225 35.49 -40.13 12.97
C CYS A 225 34.37 -41.14 13.24
N PHE A 226 33.18 -40.95 12.66
CA PHE A 226 32.07 -41.88 12.82
C PHE A 226 32.31 -43.23 12.15
N SER A 227 33.12 -43.29 11.07
CA SER A 227 33.50 -44.53 10.41
C SER A 227 34.43 -45.41 11.26
N LEU A 228 35.06 -44.86 12.30
CA LEU A 228 35.86 -45.65 13.27
C LEU A 228 35.01 -46.47 14.24
N ILE A 229 33.70 -46.19 14.33
CA ILE A 229 32.76 -46.98 15.14
C ILE A 229 32.59 -48.35 14.48
N LYS A 230 33.27 -49.37 15.00
CA LYS A 230 33.16 -50.77 14.53
C LYS A 230 31.95 -51.44 15.20
N SER A 231 31.13 -52.15 14.42
CA SER A 231 30.11 -53.07 14.95
C SER A 231 30.63 -54.51 14.92
N PRO A 232 30.49 -55.37 15.96
CA PRO A 232 30.06 -55.17 17.36
C PRO A 232 31.23 -55.01 18.37
N PRO A 233 31.02 -54.43 19.57
CA PRO A 233 29.74 -54.39 20.32
C PRO A 233 29.06 -53.00 20.48
N SER A 234 29.17 -52.06 19.53
CA SER A 234 28.42 -50.79 19.60
C SER A 234 26.91 -50.97 19.31
N PRO A 235 25.99 -50.35 20.09
CA PRO A 235 24.54 -50.38 19.86
C PRO A 235 24.08 -49.56 18.63
N LEU A 236 24.90 -48.63 18.14
CA LEU A 236 24.62 -47.80 16.97
C LEU A 236 25.61 -48.08 15.85
N LYS A 237 25.10 -48.18 14.62
CA LYS A 237 25.91 -48.29 13.41
C LYS A 237 26.49 -46.92 13.02
N SER A 238 27.64 -46.91 12.35
CA SER A 238 28.36 -45.69 11.96
C SER A 238 27.48 -44.68 11.21
N TRP A 239 26.67 -45.15 10.24
CA TRP A 239 25.77 -44.28 9.48
C TRP A 239 24.55 -43.79 10.29
N GLN A 240 24.11 -44.54 11.31
CA GLN A 240 23.02 -44.09 12.20
C GLN A 240 23.53 -43.01 13.16
N ALA A 241 24.76 -43.17 13.66
CA ALA A 241 25.40 -42.22 14.56
C ALA A 241 25.59 -40.83 13.90
N ILE A 242 25.99 -40.78 12.62
CA ILE A 242 26.20 -39.51 11.91
C ILE A 242 24.88 -38.76 11.68
N PHE A 243 23.80 -39.42 11.23
CA PHE A 243 22.48 -38.78 11.05
C PHE A 243 21.90 -38.28 12.39
N MET A 244 22.02 -39.08 13.45
CA MET A 244 21.51 -38.71 14.76
C MET A 244 22.29 -37.52 15.35
N THR A 245 23.63 -37.53 15.26
CA THR A 245 24.45 -36.44 15.82
C THR A 245 24.22 -35.12 15.08
N TYR A 246 24.16 -35.15 13.74
CA TYR A 246 23.92 -33.95 12.95
C TYR A 246 22.52 -33.41 13.21
N GLY A 247 21.50 -34.28 13.24
CA GLY A 247 20.14 -33.88 13.56
C GLY A 247 20.02 -33.25 14.95
N ILE A 248 20.68 -33.80 15.98
CA ILE A 248 20.63 -33.22 17.33
C ILE A 248 21.35 -31.87 17.39
N LEU A 249 22.53 -31.75 16.77
CA LEU A 249 23.29 -30.50 16.75
C LEU A 249 22.50 -29.39 16.05
N SER A 250 21.95 -29.69 14.87
CA SER A 250 21.14 -28.76 14.10
C SER A 250 19.82 -28.40 14.82
N PHE A 251 19.25 -29.33 15.59
CA PHE A 251 18.03 -29.06 16.38
C PHE A 251 18.28 -28.02 17.47
N PHE A 252 19.36 -28.16 18.25
CA PHE A 252 19.74 -27.16 19.25
C PHE A 252 20.14 -25.84 18.62
N TRP A 253 20.78 -25.87 17.44
CA TRP A 253 21.01 -24.65 16.68
C TRP A 253 19.70 -23.94 16.29
N GLY A 254 18.67 -24.68 15.88
CA GLY A 254 17.34 -24.12 15.61
C GLY A 254 16.75 -23.39 16.82
N ILE A 255 16.87 -23.96 18.03
CA ILE A 255 16.45 -23.30 19.28
C ILE A 255 17.25 -22.00 19.50
N PHE A 256 18.57 -22.05 19.29
CA PHE A 256 19.43 -20.87 19.40
C PHE A 256 19.04 -19.78 18.39
N VAL A 257 18.69 -20.14 17.15
CA VAL A 257 18.22 -19.19 16.14
C VAL A 257 16.93 -18.48 16.57
N ILE A 258 15.95 -19.22 17.13
CA ILE A 258 14.70 -18.62 17.63
C ILE A 258 14.98 -17.58 18.72
N TRP A 259 15.97 -17.83 19.58
CA TRP A 259 16.31 -16.94 20.69
C TRP A 259 17.20 -15.75 20.29
N TRP A 260 18.17 -15.97 19.38
CA TRP A 260 19.22 -15.00 19.10
C TRP A 260 18.95 -14.09 17.89
N LEU A 261 18.30 -14.64 16.84
CA LEU A 261 18.08 -13.95 15.57
C LEU A 261 16.91 -12.95 15.68
N PRO A 262 17.11 -11.66 15.38
CA PRO A 262 16.01 -10.70 15.32
C PRO A 262 15.17 -10.87 14.04
N ASP A 263 13.85 -10.74 14.18
CA ASP A 263 12.89 -10.86 13.05
C ASP A 263 13.02 -9.73 12.03
N SER A 264 13.34 -8.51 12.47
CA SER A 264 13.55 -7.32 11.65
C SER A 264 14.41 -6.29 12.39
N PRO A 265 15.01 -5.30 11.69
CA PRO A 265 15.74 -4.20 12.34
C PRO A 265 14.90 -3.48 13.41
N MET A 266 13.61 -3.33 13.16
CA MET A 266 12.68 -2.59 14.02
C MET A 266 12.23 -3.40 15.25
N ARG A 267 12.12 -4.73 15.12
CA ARG A 267 11.78 -5.63 16.23
C ARG A 267 12.99 -6.11 17.03
N ALA A 268 14.20 -5.72 16.62
CA ALA A 268 15.44 -6.11 17.28
C ALA A 268 15.56 -5.46 18.66
N LYS A 269 15.33 -6.22 19.74
CA LYS A 269 15.46 -5.73 21.13
C LYS A 269 16.90 -5.39 21.56
N CYS A 270 17.88 -5.70 20.72
CA CYS A 270 19.30 -5.59 21.04
C CYS A 270 19.99 -4.33 20.54
N PHE A 271 19.30 -3.49 19.78
CA PHE A 271 19.83 -2.22 19.26
C PHE A 271 19.12 -1.06 19.95
N SER A 272 19.82 0.06 20.13
CA SER A 272 19.22 1.29 20.66
C SER A 272 18.18 1.85 19.68
N GLU A 273 17.20 2.62 20.16
CA GLU A 273 16.17 3.22 19.31
C GLU A 273 16.77 4.17 18.25
N GLU A 274 17.89 4.83 18.56
CA GLU A 274 18.64 5.66 17.62
C GLU A 274 19.34 4.82 16.55
N ASP A 275 20.04 3.74 16.94
CA ASP A 275 20.68 2.82 15.99
C ASP A 275 19.65 2.18 15.05
N LYS A 276 18.45 1.84 15.54
CA LYS A 276 17.37 1.29 14.70
C LYS A 276 16.95 2.26 13.61
N LYS A 277 16.79 3.55 13.93
CA LYS A 277 16.48 4.60 12.94
C LYS A 277 17.59 4.68 11.88
N LEU A 278 18.85 4.72 12.31
CA LEU A 278 20.00 4.78 11.40
C LEU A 278 20.14 3.51 10.55
N MET A 279 19.81 2.32 11.08
CA MET A 279 19.80 1.06 10.32
C MET A 279 18.71 1.04 9.24
N VAL A 280 17.51 1.56 9.53
CA VAL A 280 16.44 1.71 8.54
C VAL A 280 16.84 2.72 7.46
N GLU A 281 17.38 3.87 7.87
CA GLU A 281 17.83 4.91 6.95
C GLU A 281 19.00 4.45 6.06
N ARG A 282 19.92 3.65 6.59
CA ARG A 282 21.01 3.03 5.81
C ARG A 282 20.46 2.26 4.60
N VAL A 283 19.39 1.50 4.81
CA VAL A 283 18.80 0.63 3.78
C VAL A 283 17.86 1.44 2.87
N ARG A 284 17.44 2.65 3.26
CA ARG A 284 16.66 3.59 2.42
C ARG A 284 17.36 3.91 1.09
N SER A 285 18.68 4.03 1.09
CA SER A 285 19.49 4.27 -0.12
C SER A 285 19.43 3.12 -1.13
N ASN A 286 18.94 1.94 -0.75
CA ASN A 286 18.77 0.85 -1.70
C ASN A 286 17.73 1.19 -2.77
N GLN A 287 16.91 2.25 -2.57
CA GLN A 287 15.81 2.63 -3.46
C GLN A 287 14.94 1.43 -3.85
N THR A 288 14.97 0.39 -3.02
CA THR A 288 13.96 -0.67 -2.98
C THR A 288 12.80 -0.12 -2.15
N GLY A 289 12.39 1.10 -2.51
CA GLY A 289 11.05 1.55 -2.23
C GLY A 289 10.14 0.49 -2.78
N LEU A 290 9.43 -0.17 -1.87
CA LEU A 290 8.09 -0.68 -2.07
C LEU A 290 7.86 -1.21 -3.48
N GLN A 291 7.97 -2.54 -3.59
CA GLN A 291 7.32 -3.35 -4.63
C GLN A 291 6.34 -2.50 -5.43
N ASN A 292 6.62 -2.30 -6.71
CA ASN A 292 5.55 -1.90 -7.61
C ASN A 292 4.56 -3.07 -7.58
N LYS A 293 3.59 -3.03 -6.66
CA LYS A 293 2.57 -4.10 -6.46
C LYS A 293 1.67 -4.22 -7.69
N LYS A 294 1.77 -3.26 -8.62
CA LYS A 294 1.21 -3.34 -9.95
C LYS A 294 2.02 -4.33 -10.77
N PHE A 295 1.55 -5.58 -10.78
CA PHE A 295 1.99 -6.57 -11.74
C PHE A 295 1.75 -6.04 -13.16
N ARG A 296 2.84 -5.86 -13.92
CA ARG A 296 2.78 -5.40 -15.30
C ARG A 296 2.82 -6.62 -16.22
N ALA A 297 1.66 -7.02 -16.74
CA ALA A 297 1.53 -8.19 -17.60
C ALA A 297 2.46 -8.14 -18.83
N TYR A 298 2.75 -6.94 -19.35
CA TYR A 298 3.71 -6.77 -20.44
C TYR A 298 5.14 -7.14 -20.02
N GLN A 299 5.59 -6.77 -18.80
CA GLN A 299 6.91 -7.13 -18.27
C GLN A 299 7.03 -8.63 -18.00
N PHE A 300 5.94 -9.27 -17.59
CA PHE A 300 5.86 -10.73 -17.44
C PHE A 300 5.99 -11.43 -18.80
N LYS A 301 5.23 -10.98 -19.80
CA LYS A 301 5.34 -11.48 -21.17
C LYS A 301 6.73 -11.22 -21.75
N GLU A 302 7.31 -10.05 -21.46
CA GLU A 302 8.68 -9.73 -21.82
C GLU A 302 9.66 -10.72 -21.17
N ALA A 303 9.55 -11.00 -19.86
CA ALA A 303 10.40 -11.96 -19.17
C ALA A 303 10.40 -13.34 -19.84
N LEU A 304 9.22 -13.85 -20.23
CA LEU A 304 9.05 -15.15 -20.88
C LEU A 304 9.51 -15.19 -22.34
N THR A 305 9.45 -14.04 -23.04
CA THR A 305 9.88 -13.94 -24.45
C THR A 305 11.34 -13.51 -24.59
N ASP A 306 11.98 -13.10 -23.49
CA ASP A 306 13.34 -12.60 -23.52
C ASP A 306 14.37 -13.76 -23.55
N PRO A 307 15.22 -13.84 -24.61
CA PRO A 307 16.19 -14.93 -24.73
C PRO A 307 17.17 -15.03 -23.56
N GLN A 308 17.56 -13.90 -22.95
CA GLN A 308 18.49 -13.92 -21.81
C GLN A 308 17.91 -14.68 -20.59
N SER A 309 16.59 -14.60 -20.36
CA SER A 309 15.91 -15.26 -19.24
C SER A 309 16.05 -16.78 -19.35
N TRP A 310 15.83 -17.31 -20.57
CA TRP A 310 16.00 -18.72 -20.87
C TRP A 310 17.47 -19.14 -20.84
N CYS A 311 18.41 -18.28 -21.23
CA CYS A 311 19.84 -18.55 -21.06
C CYS A 311 20.21 -18.75 -19.58
N TYR A 312 19.70 -17.92 -18.66
CA TYR A 312 19.93 -18.13 -17.22
C TYR A 312 19.35 -19.45 -16.73
N CYS A 313 18.13 -19.82 -17.17
CA CYS A 313 17.53 -21.11 -16.84
C CYS A 313 18.34 -22.30 -17.36
N LEU A 314 18.83 -22.21 -18.60
CA LEU A 314 19.67 -23.25 -19.21
C LEU A 314 21.02 -23.35 -18.49
N ILE A 315 21.64 -22.23 -18.12
CA ILE A 315 22.86 -22.23 -17.29
C ILE A 315 22.58 -22.94 -15.97
N ALA A 316 21.48 -22.60 -15.28
CA ALA A 316 21.10 -23.23 -14.02
C ALA A 316 20.89 -24.75 -14.17
N ILE A 317 20.22 -25.24 -15.22
CA ILE A 317 20.03 -26.68 -15.45
C ILE A 317 21.38 -27.36 -15.74
N CYS A 318 22.18 -26.79 -16.65
CA CYS A 318 23.45 -27.37 -17.08
C CYS A 318 24.51 -27.43 -15.97
N THR A 319 24.41 -26.59 -14.94
CA THR A 319 25.30 -26.65 -13.76
C THR A 319 24.71 -27.52 -12.65
N THR A 320 23.41 -27.45 -12.38
CA THR A 320 22.80 -28.16 -11.24
C THR A 320 22.63 -29.66 -11.49
N LEU A 321 22.44 -30.07 -12.75
CA LEU A 321 22.37 -31.48 -13.12
C LEU A 321 23.69 -32.21 -12.80
N PRO A 322 24.88 -31.74 -13.26
CA PRO A 322 26.14 -32.33 -12.80
C PRO A 322 26.36 -32.19 -11.30
N THR A 323 25.96 -31.08 -10.70
CA THR A 323 26.16 -30.81 -9.26
C THR A 323 25.50 -31.86 -8.37
N SER A 324 24.21 -32.09 -8.56
CA SER A 324 23.44 -33.04 -7.74
C SER A 324 23.88 -34.48 -7.94
N GLY A 325 24.19 -34.86 -9.18
CA GLY A 325 24.71 -36.19 -9.51
C GLY A 325 26.06 -36.47 -8.86
N LEU A 326 27.04 -35.58 -9.08
CA LEU A 326 28.38 -35.69 -8.49
C LEU A 326 28.32 -35.59 -6.97
N GLY A 327 27.54 -34.67 -6.39
CA GLY A 327 27.41 -34.52 -4.94
C GLY A 327 26.84 -35.77 -4.26
N GLY A 328 25.75 -36.32 -4.81
CA GLY A 328 25.08 -37.50 -4.25
C GLY A 328 25.90 -38.79 -4.35
N PHE A 329 26.67 -38.96 -5.42
CA PHE A 329 27.47 -40.17 -5.68
C PHE A 329 28.98 -39.99 -5.39
N ALA A 330 29.43 -38.83 -4.89
CA ALA A 330 30.84 -38.50 -4.69
C ALA A 330 31.64 -39.60 -3.98
N ASN A 331 31.18 -40.00 -2.80
CA ASN A 331 31.86 -41.03 -2.00
C ASN A 331 31.80 -42.42 -2.64
N ILE A 332 30.72 -42.73 -3.37
CA ILE A 332 30.59 -43.99 -4.12
C ILE A 332 31.62 -44.03 -5.27
N ILE A 333 31.80 -42.92 -5.98
CA ILE A 333 32.76 -42.80 -7.09
C ILE A 333 34.20 -42.89 -6.58
N ILE A 334 34.54 -42.12 -5.54
CA ILE A 334 35.89 -42.10 -4.97
C ILE A 334 36.24 -43.47 -4.35
N ASN A 335 35.31 -44.10 -3.62
CA ASN A 335 35.51 -45.47 -3.13
C ASN A 335 35.65 -46.48 -4.29
N GLY A 336 34.94 -46.25 -5.40
CA GLY A 336 35.09 -47.00 -6.66
C GLY A 336 36.50 -46.94 -7.27
N PHE A 337 37.31 -45.94 -6.94
CA PHE A 337 38.73 -45.88 -7.31
C PHE A 337 39.63 -46.76 -6.42
N LYS A 338 39.05 -47.64 -5.59
CA LYS A 338 39.74 -48.56 -4.66
C LYS A 338 40.46 -47.86 -3.49
N PHE A 339 40.01 -46.67 -3.10
CA PHE A 339 40.38 -46.10 -1.79
C PHE A 339 39.58 -46.79 -0.68
N SER A 340 40.18 -46.95 0.49
CA SER A 340 39.45 -47.43 1.68
C SER A 340 38.36 -46.44 2.08
N VAL A 341 37.38 -46.90 2.88
CA VAL A 341 36.31 -46.02 3.39
C VAL A 341 36.90 -44.85 4.16
N LEU A 342 37.88 -45.10 5.04
CA LEU A 342 38.54 -44.06 5.83
C LEU A 342 39.31 -43.05 4.96
N GLU A 343 40.08 -43.53 3.98
CA GLU A 343 40.77 -42.63 3.02
C GLU A 343 39.77 -41.80 2.23
N THR A 344 38.68 -42.40 1.75
CA THR A 344 37.64 -41.71 0.97
C THR A 344 37.03 -40.54 1.75
N GLN A 345 36.72 -40.73 3.04
CA GLN A 345 36.18 -39.66 3.88
C GLN A 345 37.19 -38.51 4.10
N LEU A 346 38.47 -38.84 4.31
CA LEU A 346 39.52 -37.82 4.49
C LEU A 346 39.76 -37.02 3.19
N LEU A 347 39.72 -37.69 2.04
CA LEU A 347 39.87 -37.06 0.73
C LEU A 347 38.74 -36.07 0.41
N ALA A 348 37.53 -36.27 0.97
CA ALA A 348 36.45 -35.30 0.85
C ALA A 348 36.82 -33.92 1.44
N MET A 349 37.76 -33.85 2.40
CA MET A 349 38.23 -32.56 2.93
C MET A 349 38.98 -31.75 1.87
N VAL A 350 39.81 -32.42 1.07
CA VAL A 350 40.57 -31.78 -0.02
C VAL A 350 39.62 -31.28 -1.10
N LEU A 351 38.56 -32.05 -1.41
CA LEU A 351 37.50 -31.63 -2.32
C LEU A 351 36.88 -30.29 -1.88
N GLY A 352 36.56 -30.15 -0.59
CA GLY A 352 36.01 -28.92 -0.03
C GLY A 352 36.93 -27.71 -0.19
N ALA A 353 38.23 -27.88 0.07
CA ALA A 353 39.22 -26.82 -0.10
C ALA A 353 39.34 -26.37 -1.57
N VAL A 354 39.34 -27.32 -2.52
CA VAL A 354 39.38 -27.02 -3.96
C VAL A 354 38.16 -26.22 -4.40
N ILE A 355 36.96 -26.55 -3.90
CA ILE A 355 35.73 -25.80 -4.18
C ILE A 355 35.88 -24.35 -3.71
N ILE A 356 36.32 -24.14 -2.47
CA ILE A 356 36.49 -22.78 -1.89
C ILE A 356 37.50 -21.97 -2.71
N ILE A 357 38.66 -22.54 -3.02
CA ILE A 357 39.71 -21.88 -3.81
C ILE A 357 39.17 -21.49 -5.19
N THR A 358 38.46 -22.41 -5.86
CA THR A 358 37.89 -22.18 -7.20
C THR A 358 36.87 -21.04 -7.20
N LEU A 359 35.98 -21.00 -6.20
CA LEU A 359 34.97 -19.94 -6.11
C LEU A 359 35.61 -18.57 -5.85
N ILE A 360 36.57 -18.50 -4.92
CA ILE A 360 37.29 -17.26 -4.61
C ILE A 360 38.11 -16.79 -5.82
N SER A 361 38.82 -17.69 -6.50
CA SER A 361 39.64 -17.35 -7.66
C SER A 361 38.79 -16.87 -8.83
N ALA A 362 37.59 -17.43 -9.03
CA ALA A 362 36.66 -16.97 -10.06
C ALA A 362 36.15 -15.56 -9.77
N THR A 363 35.71 -15.28 -8.54
CA THR A 363 35.25 -13.94 -8.14
C THR A 363 36.37 -12.91 -8.22
N TRP A 364 37.58 -13.25 -7.77
CA TRP A 364 38.75 -12.37 -7.87
C TRP A 364 39.09 -12.04 -9.33
N LEU A 365 39.06 -13.05 -10.21
CA LEU A 365 39.36 -12.86 -11.64
C LEU A 365 38.30 -12.00 -12.32
N VAL A 366 37.02 -12.16 -12.00
CA VAL A 366 35.96 -11.27 -12.50
C VAL A 366 36.14 -9.85 -12.02
N ASN A 367 36.47 -9.63 -10.74
CA ASN A 367 36.71 -8.28 -10.24
C ASN A 367 37.91 -7.61 -10.90
N LYS A 368 38.96 -8.37 -11.25
CA LYS A 368 40.16 -7.84 -11.91
C LYS A 368 39.95 -7.60 -13.41
N THR A 369 39.31 -8.53 -14.10
CA THR A 369 39.15 -8.48 -15.56
C THR A 369 37.88 -7.76 -16.00
N GLN A 370 36.91 -7.61 -15.10
CA GLN A 370 35.52 -7.20 -15.35
C GLN A 370 34.76 -8.12 -16.33
N GLN A 371 35.40 -9.08 -16.99
CA GLN A 371 34.82 -9.91 -18.05
C GLN A 371 34.14 -11.18 -17.52
N ASN A 372 32.94 -11.04 -16.95
CA ASN A 372 32.24 -12.14 -16.26
C ASN A 372 32.01 -13.40 -17.15
N LEU A 373 31.43 -13.23 -18.34
CA LEU A 373 31.10 -14.37 -19.23
C LEU A 373 32.34 -15.13 -19.74
N ILE A 374 33.46 -14.44 -19.95
CA ILE A 374 34.71 -15.08 -20.40
C ILE A 374 35.30 -15.90 -19.25
N VAL A 375 35.29 -15.35 -18.03
CA VAL A 375 35.73 -16.09 -16.85
C VAL A 375 34.85 -17.32 -16.65
N MET A 376 33.52 -17.22 -16.81
CA MET A 376 32.64 -18.39 -16.79
C MET A 376 33.08 -19.47 -17.78
N ALA A 377 33.34 -19.10 -19.04
CA ALA A 377 33.78 -20.05 -20.06
C ALA A 377 35.15 -20.71 -19.72
N ILE A 378 36.09 -19.93 -19.19
CA ILE A 378 37.41 -20.43 -18.78
C ILE A 378 37.29 -21.49 -17.69
N TYR A 379 36.43 -21.28 -16.68
CA TYR A 379 36.24 -22.24 -15.58
C TYR A 379 35.47 -23.52 -15.98
N VAL A 380 34.87 -23.55 -17.17
CA VAL A 380 34.28 -24.77 -17.73
C VAL A 380 35.34 -25.68 -18.37
N ILE A 381 36.45 -25.12 -18.88
CA ILE A 381 37.53 -25.90 -19.54
C ILE A 381 38.11 -26.99 -18.63
N PRO A 382 38.48 -26.71 -17.36
CA PRO A 382 38.95 -27.76 -16.46
C PRO A 382 37.89 -28.86 -16.23
N SER A 383 36.61 -28.51 -16.28
CA SER A 383 35.51 -29.49 -16.11
C SER A 383 35.42 -30.47 -17.28
N PHE A 384 35.67 -29.99 -18.51
CA PHE A 384 35.84 -30.85 -19.69
C PHE A 384 37.01 -31.81 -19.50
N VAL A 385 38.19 -31.28 -19.16
CA VAL A 385 39.41 -32.08 -19.01
C VAL A 385 39.22 -33.16 -17.94
N GLY A 386 38.72 -32.79 -16.76
CA GLY A 386 38.48 -33.75 -15.67
C GLY A 386 37.49 -34.85 -16.06
N THR A 387 36.43 -34.51 -16.80
CA THR A 387 35.41 -35.48 -17.23
C THR A 387 35.95 -36.42 -18.32
N ILE A 388 36.73 -35.90 -19.28
CA ILE A 388 37.40 -36.73 -20.32
C ILE A 388 38.36 -37.73 -19.66
N VAL A 389 39.15 -37.28 -18.68
CA VAL A 389 40.10 -38.16 -17.97
C VAL A 389 39.36 -39.25 -17.20
N LEU A 390 38.27 -38.92 -16.50
CA LEU A 390 37.43 -39.91 -15.80
C LEU A 390 36.82 -40.96 -16.75
N MET A 391 36.47 -40.57 -17.98
CA MET A 391 35.90 -41.49 -18.98
C MET A 391 36.95 -42.38 -19.65
N THR A 392 38.15 -41.85 -19.92
CA THR A 392 39.17 -42.51 -20.74
C THR A 392 40.14 -43.36 -19.92
N VAL A 393 40.63 -42.85 -18.80
CA VAL A 393 41.72 -43.50 -18.03
C VAL A 393 41.20 -44.69 -17.24
N LYS A 394 41.83 -45.86 -17.43
CA LYS A 394 41.55 -47.09 -16.67
C LYS A 394 42.44 -47.15 -15.43
N LEU A 395 41.88 -47.64 -14.33
CA LEU A 395 42.59 -47.81 -13.07
C LEU A 395 43.54 -49.03 -13.15
N HIS A 396 44.84 -48.79 -13.28
CA HIS A 396 45.86 -49.86 -13.30
C HIS A 396 46.88 -49.71 -12.15
N ASN A 397 47.36 -48.49 -11.88
CA ASN A 397 48.44 -48.20 -10.92
C ASN A 397 48.05 -47.09 -9.92
N LYS A 398 48.78 -46.95 -8.81
CA LYS A 398 48.57 -45.85 -7.82
C LYS A 398 48.66 -44.45 -8.44
N ALA A 399 49.52 -44.25 -9.45
CA ALA A 399 49.58 -43.00 -10.21
C ALA A 399 48.27 -42.70 -10.96
N THR A 400 47.66 -43.71 -11.61
CA THR A 400 46.35 -43.56 -12.27
C THR A 400 45.22 -43.35 -11.26
N GLN A 401 45.33 -43.91 -10.06
CA GLN A 401 44.39 -43.69 -8.96
C GLN A 401 44.38 -42.23 -8.48
N ALA A 402 45.57 -41.65 -8.26
CA ALA A 402 45.72 -40.23 -7.92
C ALA A 402 45.25 -39.30 -9.05
N GLY A 403 45.57 -39.64 -10.31
CA GLY A 403 45.12 -38.89 -11.48
C GLY A 403 43.60 -38.83 -11.63
N LEU A 404 42.89 -39.94 -11.38
CA LEU A 404 41.41 -39.98 -11.39
C LEU A 404 40.80 -39.14 -10.27
N LEU A 405 41.42 -39.13 -9.09
CA LEU A 405 40.99 -38.30 -7.96
C LEU A 405 41.15 -36.80 -8.25
N ILE A 406 42.32 -36.38 -8.75
CA ILE A 406 42.58 -34.99 -9.15
C ILE A 406 41.61 -34.57 -10.25
N SER A 407 41.34 -35.47 -11.20
CA SER A 407 40.36 -35.23 -12.26
C SER A 407 38.97 -34.98 -11.69
N TYR A 408 38.53 -35.78 -10.71
CA TYR A 408 37.27 -35.57 -10.01
C TYR A 408 37.19 -34.19 -9.33
N TYR A 409 38.29 -33.72 -8.72
CA TYR A 409 38.33 -32.39 -8.08
C TYR A 409 38.20 -31.25 -9.09
N ILE A 410 38.90 -31.37 -10.21
CA ILE A 410 38.89 -30.35 -11.28
C ILE A 410 37.55 -30.35 -12.03
N VAL A 411 36.80 -31.46 -12.06
CA VAL A 411 35.43 -31.48 -12.61
C VAL A 411 34.53 -30.46 -11.93
N LEU A 412 34.70 -30.18 -10.63
CA LEU A 412 33.84 -29.23 -9.92
C LEU A 412 34.07 -27.76 -10.28
N SER A 413 35.03 -27.43 -11.16
CA SER A 413 35.31 -26.05 -11.55
C SER A 413 34.10 -25.31 -12.16
N PHE A 414 33.14 -26.02 -12.76
CA PHE A 414 31.92 -25.42 -13.31
C PHE A 414 31.02 -24.76 -12.23
N TRP A 415 31.21 -25.05 -10.93
CA TRP A 415 30.50 -24.34 -9.84
C TRP A 415 30.78 -22.83 -9.83
N ALA A 416 31.94 -22.41 -10.34
CA ALA A 416 32.24 -21.00 -10.57
C ALA A 416 31.23 -20.38 -11.54
N ALA A 417 30.88 -21.09 -12.63
CA ALA A 417 29.90 -20.61 -13.61
C ALA A 417 28.51 -20.43 -12.99
N GLN A 418 28.08 -21.33 -12.10
CA GLN A 418 26.81 -21.19 -11.39
C GLN A 418 26.77 -19.94 -10.51
N THR A 419 27.85 -19.72 -9.75
CA THR A 419 27.97 -18.57 -8.83
C THR A 419 27.97 -17.25 -9.60
N LEU A 420 28.75 -17.19 -10.68
CA LEU A 420 28.85 -16.03 -11.56
C LEU A 420 27.55 -15.73 -12.32
N SER A 421 26.79 -16.76 -12.69
CA SER A 421 25.48 -16.62 -13.35
C SER A 421 24.45 -15.93 -12.46
N MET A 422 24.40 -16.27 -11.16
CA MET A 422 23.52 -15.58 -10.20
C MET A 422 23.85 -14.09 -10.07
N SER A 423 25.13 -13.73 -10.13
CA SER A 423 25.57 -12.33 -10.15
C SER A 423 25.10 -11.60 -11.41
N LEU A 424 25.19 -12.24 -12.59
CA LEU A 424 24.69 -11.67 -13.85
C LEU A 424 23.18 -11.45 -13.86
N LEU A 425 22.41 -12.41 -13.35
CA LEU A 425 20.95 -12.33 -13.27
C LEU A 425 20.51 -11.12 -12.43
N SER A 426 21.19 -10.86 -11.30
CA SER A 426 20.87 -9.72 -10.44
C SER A 426 21.20 -8.36 -11.06
N ARG A 427 22.23 -8.30 -11.92
CA ARG A 427 22.76 -7.07 -12.55
C ARG A 427 22.09 -6.73 -13.88
N ASN A 428 21.76 -7.72 -14.71
CA ASN A 428 21.35 -7.50 -16.10
C ASN A 428 19.83 -7.56 -16.35
N VAL A 429 19.03 -7.86 -15.31
CA VAL A 429 17.57 -7.87 -15.41
C VAL A 429 17.00 -6.72 -14.60
N ALA A 430 16.27 -5.83 -15.29
CA ALA A 430 15.62 -4.67 -14.70
C ALA A 430 14.10 -4.70 -14.96
N GLY A 431 13.35 -3.90 -14.21
CA GLY A 431 11.89 -3.99 -14.10
C GLY A 431 11.47 -4.97 -13.00
N GLN A 432 10.65 -4.53 -12.06
CA GLN A 432 10.29 -5.29 -10.86
C GLN A 432 9.55 -6.60 -11.19
N THR A 433 8.54 -6.53 -12.06
CA THR A 433 7.76 -7.72 -12.46
C THR A 433 8.62 -8.68 -13.29
N LYS A 434 9.44 -8.14 -14.19
CA LYS A 434 10.37 -8.95 -15.01
C LYS A 434 11.40 -9.66 -14.15
N LYS A 435 12.08 -8.94 -13.25
CA LYS A 435 13.11 -9.50 -12.35
C LYS A 435 12.57 -10.60 -11.46
N ALA A 436 11.40 -10.40 -10.83
CA ALA A 436 10.75 -11.42 -10.02
C ALA A 436 10.42 -12.68 -10.84
N THR A 437 9.92 -12.51 -12.07
CA THR A 437 9.60 -13.62 -12.98
C THR A 437 10.86 -14.40 -13.37
N VAL A 438 11.94 -13.72 -13.74
CA VAL A 438 13.21 -14.38 -14.14
C VAL A 438 13.87 -15.11 -12.96
N VAL A 439 13.83 -14.54 -11.75
CA VAL A 439 14.31 -15.22 -10.53
C VAL A 439 13.51 -16.51 -10.28
N ALA A 440 12.18 -16.46 -10.40
CA ALA A 440 11.32 -17.64 -10.23
C ALA A 440 11.58 -18.72 -11.29
N MET A 441 11.71 -18.33 -12.57
CA MET A 441 12.07 -19.26 -13.66
C MET A 441 13.42 -19.95 -13.39
N ASN A 442 14.42 -19.18 -12.98
CA ASN A 442 15.74 -19.70 -12.66
C ASN A 442 15.72 -20.68 -11.48
N PHE A 443 14.86 -20.43 -10.48
CA PHE A 443 14.69 -21.34 -9.34
C PHE A 443 14.02 -22.67 -9.74
N ILE A 444 12.99 -22.62 -10.58
CA ILE A 444 12.35 -23.83 -11.14
C ILE A 444 13.38 -24.64 -11.92
N ALA A 445 14.16 -23.97 -12.78
CA ALA A 445 15.23 -24.60 -13.55
C ALA A 445 16.29 -25.24 -12.64
N TRP A 446 16.67 -24.58 -11.54
CA TRP A 446 17.56 -25.11 -10.51
C TRP A 446 17.00 -26.38 -9.83
N CYS A 447 15.72 -26.40 -9.47
CA CYS A 447 15.08 -27.59 -8.87
C CYS A 447 15.04 -28.76 -9.85
N VAL A 448 14.66 -28.50 -11.11
CA VAL A 448 14.56 -29.51 -12.17
C VAL A 448 15.93 -30.14 -12.45
N GLY A 449 16.98 -29.34 -12.60
CA GLY A 449 18.33 -29.86 -12.82
C GLY A 449 18.83 -30.71 -11.65
N ASN A 450 18.62 -30.26 -10.40
CA ASN A 450 18.98 -31.05 -9.22
C ASN A 450 18.17 -32.34 -9.06
N ALA A 451 16.91 -32.38 -9.52
CA ALA A 451 16.09 -33.58 -9.49
C ALA A 451 16.54 -34.63 -10.53
N ILE A 452 16.96 -34.18 -11.72
CA ILE A 452 17.41 -35.05 -12.83
C ILE A 452 18.82 -35.61 -12.59
N GLY A 453 19.75 -34.83 -12.06
CA GLY A 453 21.17 -35.19 -11.98
C GLY A 453 21.48 -36.57 -11.40
N PRO A 454 20.97 -36.96 -10.22
CA PRO A 454 21.22 -38.27 -9.63
C PRO A 454 20.68 -39.43 -10.47
N GLN A 455 19.63 -39.20 -11.26
CA GLN A 455 18.97 -40.25 -12.07
C GLN A 455 19.82 -40.73 -13.24
N VAL A 456 20.82 -39.94 -13.66
CA VAL A 456 21.73 -40.31 -14.75
C VAL A 456 22.77 -41.35 -14.31
N PHE A 457 22.98 -41.52 -13.00
CA PHE A 457 23.92 -42.50 -12.43
C PHE A 457 23.29 -43.90 -12.36
N LEU A 458 23.25 -44.59 -13.50
CA LEU A 458 22.62 -45.91 -13.63
C LEU A 458 23.46 -47.03 -13.00
N SER A 459 22.80 -48.06 -12.45
CA SER A 459 23.46 -49.23 -11.85
C SER A 459 24.27 -50.05 -12.87
N ARG A 460 23.76 -50.18 -14.11
CA ARG A 460 24.37 -50.98 -15.19
C ARG A 460 25.73 -50.45 -15.68
N ASP A 461 26.03 -49.21 -15.33
CA ASP A 461 27.21 -48.48 -15.81
C ASP A 461 28.23 -48.24 -14.68
N ALA A 462 27.91 -48.69 -13.46
CA ALA A 462 28.87 -48.71 -12.36
C ALA A 462 30.01 -49.70 -12.68
N PRO A 463 31.26 -49.42 -12.26
CA PRO A 463 31.71 -48.30 -11.43
C PRO A 463 32.14 -47.05 -12.20
N ARG A 464 32.09 -47.06 -13.54
CA ARG A 464 32.69 -46.01 -14.39
C ARG A 464 31.74 -44.88 -14.76
N TYR A 465 30.43 -45.14 -14.74
CA TYR A 465 29.36 -44.18 -15.00
C TYR A 465 29.53 -43.40 -16.31
N PHE A 466 29.89 -44.10 -17.40
CA PHE A 466 30.18 -43.49 -18.69
C PHE A 466 29.01 -42.61 -19.20
N ILE A 467 27.77 -43.09 -19.10
CA ILE A 467 26.55 -42.37 -19.49
C ILE A 467 26.37 -41.08 -18.67
N ALA A 468 26.65 -41.12 -17.37
CA ALA A 468 26.56 -39.94 -16.51
C ALA A 468 27.58 -38.87 -16.90
N PHE A 469 28.84 -39.26 -17.08
CA PHE A 469 29.89 -38.35 -17.51
C PHE A 469 29.71 -37.86 -18.96
N SER A 470 29.19 -38.70 -19.87
CA SER A 470 28.76 -38.26 -21.21
C SER A 470 27.65 -37.22 -21.16
N THR A 471 26.70 -37.37 -20.23
CA THR A 471 25.62 -36.39 -20.03
C THR A 471 26.16 -35.08 -19.47
N HIS A 472 27.13 -35.14 -18.55
CA HIS A 472 27.84 -33.94 -18.08
C HIS A 472 28.58 -33.24 -19.22
N MET A 473 29.22 -34.00 -20.11
CA MET A 473 29.87 -33.46 -21.31
C MET A 473 28.89 -32.69 -22.18
N GLY A 474 27.71 -33.27 -22.43
CA GLY A 474 26.62 -32.60 -23.15
C GLY A 474 26.18 -31.30 -22.45
N CYS A 475 26.06 -31.33 -21.12
CA CYS A 475 25.74 -30.14 -20.32
C CYS A 475 26.81 -29.06 -20.45
N TYR A 476 28.10 -29.41 -20.43
CA TYR A 476 29.19 -28.44 -20.58
C TYR A 476 29.27 -27.85 -21.99
N VAL A 477 29.05 -28.65 -23.04
CA VAL A 477 28.96 -28.15 -24.43
C VAL A 477 27.80 -27.19 -24.57
N LEU A 478 26.62 -27.56 -24.07
CA LEU A 478 25.46 -26.69 -24.07
C LEU A 478 25.72 -25.41 -23.25
N LEU A 479 26.39 -25.52 -22.10
CA LEU A 479 26.75 -24.37 -21.26
C LEU A 479 27.67 -23.39 -22.01
N VAL A 480 28.69 -23.88 -22.73
CA VAL A 480 29.58 -23.02 -23.53
C VAL A 480 28.80 -22.35 -24.68
N ILE A 481 27.92 -23.10 -25.37
CA ILE A 481 27.07 -22.54 -26.43
C ILE A 481 26.18 -21.43 -25.87
N VAL A 482 25.55 -21.66 -24.72
CA VAL A 482 24.68 -20.67 -24.06
C VAL A 482 25.47 -19.45 -23.59
N ILE A 483 26.68 -19.62 -23.02
CA ILE A 483 27.55 -18.50 -22.63
C ILE A 483 27.97 -17.69 -23.85
N ALA A 484 28.35 -18.35 -24.95
CA ALA A 484 28.74 -17.69 -26.20
C ALA A 484 27.56 -16.92 -26.81
N PHE A 485 26.38 -17.53 -26.83
CA PHE A 485 25.14 -16.89 -27.29
C PHE A 485 24.78 -15.69 -26.40
N LEU A 486 24.84 -15.83 -25.08
CA LEU A 486 24.54 -14.74 -24.15
C LEU A 486 25.51 -13.57 -24.32
N ARG A 487 26.80 -13.86 -24.53
CA ARG A 487 27.82 -12.85 -24.85
C ARG A 487 27.50 -12.14 -26.17
N PHE A 488 27.15 -12.89 -27.21
CA PHE A 488 26.77 -12.33 -28.50
C PHE A 488 25.50 -11.47 -28.41
N ASN A 489 24.49 -11.95 -27.67
CA ASN A 489 23.25 -11.23 -27.43
C ASN A 489 23.49 -9.90 -26.70
N PHE A 490 24.33 -9.90 -25.66
CA PHE A 490 24.68 -8.65 -24.97
C PHE A 490 25.50 -7.70 -25.83
N MET A 491 26.45 -8.19 -26.64
CA MET A 491 27.18 -7.34 -27.59
C MET A 491 26.26 -6.69 -28.62
N LEU A 492 25.30 -7.45 -29.17
CA LEU A 492 24.30 -6.92 -30.09
C LEU A 492 23.39 -5.88 -29.43
N ARG A 493 22.91 -6.16 -28.21
CA ARG A 493 22.05 -5.24 -27.46
C ARG A 493 22.78 -3.95 -27.11
N ASN A 494 24.04 -4.03 -26.67
CA ASN A 494 24.85 -2.86 -26.38
C ASN A 494 25.15 -2.05 -27.64
N LYS A 495 25.42 -2.69 -28.78
CA LYS A 495 25.63 -2.00 -30.07
C LYS A 495 24.36 -1.32 -30.59
N ASN A 496 23.19 -1.94 -30.41
CA ASN A 496 21.93 -1.31 -30.79
C ASN A 496 21.58 -0.15 -29.86
N LYS A 497 21.85 -0.28 -28.55
CA LYS A 497 21.65 0.79 -27.57
C LYS A 497 22.61 1.96 -27.75
N SER A 498 23.88 1.72 -28.09
CA SER A 498 24.82 2.81 -28.37
C SER A 498 24.38 3.63 -29.57
N LYS A 499 23.83 2.99 -30.63
CA LYS A 499 23.22 3.69 -31.77
C LYS A 499 21.98 4.52 -31.39
N LEU A 500 21.13 3.97 -30.53
CA LEU A 500 19.94 4.68 -30.02
C LEU A 500 20.35 5.86 -29.11
N GLN A 501 21.38 5.70 -28.29
CA GLN A 501 21.93 6.78 -27.46
C GLN A 501 22.61 7.86 -28.30
N GLU A 502 23.34 7.50 -29.36
CA GLU A 502 23.89 8.45 -30.33
C GLU A 502 22.78 9.25 -31.04
N GLN A 503 21.63 8.62 -31.33
CA GLN A 503 20.46 9.29 -31.92
C GLN A 503 19.67 10.16 -30.92
N VAL A 504 19.64 9.78 -29.64
CA VAL A 504 18.92 10.52 -28.57
C VAL A 504 19.80 11.63 -27.97
N ALA A 505 21.12 11.54 -28.06
CA ALA A 505 22.05 12.58 -27.61
C ALA A 505 21.96 13.91 -28.39
N GLU A 506 21.35 13.91 -29.59
CA GLU A 506 21.00 15.15 -30.31
C GLU A 506 19.73 15.84 -29.75
N ALA A 507 19.00 15.19 -28.84
CA ALA A 507 17.75 15.67 -28.25
C ALA A 507 17.74 15.56 -26.71
N ASN A 508 18.64 16.31 -26.08
CA ASN A 508 18.60 16.82 -24.70
C ASN A 508 18.79 15.89 -23.47
N ASP A 509 19.78 16.31 -22.69
CA ASP A 509 19.84 16.61 -21.25
C ASP A 509 20.08 15.57 -20.14
N GLN A 510 20.95 16.01 -19.22
CA GLN A 510 21.70 15.31 -18.18
C GLN A 510 20.91 14.96 -16.92
N ASN A 511 19.58 15.09 -16.93
CA ASN A 511 18.79 14.86 -15.73
C ASN A 511 18.33 13.39 -15.68
N LEU A 512 18.79 12.67 -14.65
CA LEU A 512 18.41 11.31 -14.24
C LEU A 512 16.90 11.13 -13.93
N ALA A 513 16.01 11.88 -14.59
CA ALA A 513 14.56 11.94 -14.39
C ALA A 513 13.86 10.57 -14.55
N HIS A 514 14.40 9.67 -15.39
CA HIS A 514 13.86 8.32 -15.59
C HIS A 514 14.46 7.25 -14.66
N ALA A 515 15.32 7.62 -13.70
CA ALA A 515 15.90 6.65 -12.76
C ALA A 515 14.85 6.00 -11.82
N PHE A 516 13.70 6.67 -11.64
CA PHE A 516 12.62 6.23 -10.78
C PHE A 516 11.44 5.57 -11.53
N ASP A 517 11.48 5.54 -12.87
CA ASP A 517 10.49 4.80 -13.65
C ASP A 517 10.83 3.30 -13.66
N ASP A 518 9.86 2.43 -13.34
CA ASP A 518 9.98 0.96 -13.34
C ASP A 518 10.05 0.39 -14.78
N LEU A 519 11.06 0.83 -15.53
CA LEU A 519 11.35 0.44 -16.90
C LEU A 519 12.15 -0.86 -16.92
N THR A 520 11.84 -1.73 -17.88
CA THR A 520 12.63 -2.96 -18.07
C THR A 520 14.01 -2.66 -18.66
N ASP A 521 14.91 -3.64 -18.61
CA ASP A 521 16.24 -3.54 -19.23
C ASP A 521 16.20 -3.36 -20.76
N LYS A 522 15.05 -3.57 -21.41
CA LYS A 522 14.83 -3.22 -22.83
C LYS A 522 14.33 -1.78 -23.00
N GLU A 523 13.46 -1.32 -22.11
CA GLU A 523 12.83 -0.01 -22.17
C GLU A 523 13.76 1.12 -21.73
N ASN A 524 14.64 0.89 -20.75
CA ASN A 524 15.51 1.93 -20.22
C ASN A 524 16.67 2.24 -21.21
N PRO A 525 16.74 3.47 -21.78
CA PRO A 525 17.80 3.85 -22.72
C PRO A 525 19.17 3.97 -22.05
N ASN A 526 19.21 4.32 -20.76
CA ASN A 526 20.44 4.48 -19.97
C ASN A 526 20.94 3.14 -19.38
N PHE A 527 20.13 2.08 -19.41
CA PHE A 527 20.51 0.76 -18.92
C PHE A 527 21.39 0.03 -19.94
N SER A 528 22.71 0.04 -19.73
CA SER A 528 23.64 -0.78 -20.50
C SER A 528 23.75 -2.18 -19.90
N ALA A 529 23.61 -3.23 -20.71
CA ALA A 529 23.86 -4.59 -20.22
C ALA A 529 25.37 -4.71 -19.95
N GLU A 530 25.78 -4.81 -18.70
CA GLU A 530 27.19 -4.83 -18.35
C GLU A 530 27.80 -6.17 -18.78
N THR A 531 28.48 -6.15 -19.93
CA THR A 531 29.43 -7.19 -20.34
C THR A 531 30.77 -7.05 -19.63
N GLY A 532 30.92 -6.00 -18.80
CA GLY A 532 32.15 -5.63 -18.11
C GLY A 532 33.28 -5.14 -19.02
N VAL A 533 32.90 -4.40 -20.07
CA VAL A 533 33.84 -3.63 -20.88
C VAL A 533 33.85 -2.19 -20.33
N PRO A 534 35.00 -1.62 -19.94
CA PRO A 534 35.09 -0.20 -19.60
C PRO A 534 34.74 0.62 -20.84
N GLN A 535 33.96 1.70 -20.68
CA GLN A 535 33.60 2.65 -21.76
C GLN A 535 34.80 3.42 -22.37
N THR A 536 36.05 3.10 -21.99
CA THR A 536 37.25 3.84 -22.43
C THR A 536 38.09 3.15 -23.51
N LEU A 537 37.71 1.97 -24.01
CA LEU A 537 38.46 1.29 -25.07
C LEU A 537 37.55 0.78 -26.17
N VAL A 538 37.15 1.69 -27.07
CA VAL A 538 36.77 1.37 -28.44
C VAL A 538 38.08 1.20 -29.23
N PRO A 539 38.47 -0.02 -29.68
CA PRO A 539 39.56 -0.13 -30.63
C PRO A 539 39.03 0.34 -31.99
N ARG A 540 39.74 1.32 -32.55
CA ARG A 540 39.60 1.75 -33.95
C ARG A 540 39.64 0.54 -34.90
N ARG A 541 38.70 0.56 -35.86
CA ARG A 541 38.78 0.02 -37.22
C ARG A 541 39.45 -1.35 -37.39
N TRP A 542 38.63 -2.34 -37.72
CA TRP A 542 38.97 -3.30 -38.76
C TRP A 542 37.93 -3.19 -39.87
N ASN A 543 38.33 -2.50 -40.94
CA ASN A 543 37.63 -2.50 -42.21
C ASN A 543 37.77 -3.88 -42.82
N VAL A 544 36.65 -4.58 -43.02
CA VAL A 544 36.52 -5.53 -44.13
C VAL A 544 35.20 -5.18 -44.80
N GLU A 545 35.35 -4.52 -45.94
CA GLU A 545 34.28 -4.16 -46.84
C GLU A 545 34.34 -5.09 -48.06
N ARG A 546 33.15 -5.34 -48.63
CA ARG A 546 32.84 -6.12 -49.86
C ARG A 546 32.73 -7.64 -49.63
N SER A 547 31.72 -8.34 -50.14
CA SER A 547 30.94 -8.09 -51.36
C SER A 547 29.64 -8.91 -51.39
N ILE A 548 28.77 -8.50 -52.31
CA ILE A 548 27.72 -9.26 -53.04
C ILE A 548 26.27 -8.99 -52.61
N GLN A 549 25.72 -8.08 -53.41
CA GLN A 549 24.34 -7.86 -53.86
C GLN A 549 23.41 -9.08 -53.98
N SER A 550 22.15 -8.79 -53.68
CA SER A 550 20.89 -9.26 -54.30
C SER A 550 20.94 -10.43 -55.29
N PHE A 551 20.01 -11.38 -55.14
CA PHE A 551 19.15 -11.81 -56.25
C PHE A 551 17.85 -12.45 -55.73
N ASP A 552 16.79 -12.13 -56.47
CA ASP A 552 15.40 -12.58 -56.40
C ASP A 552 15.21 -14.08 -56.73
N ASP A 553 14.15 -14.61 -56.12
CA ASP A 553 13.02 -15.38 -56.68
C ASP A 553 13.18 -16.67 -57.54
N GLN A 554 12.26 -17.60 -57.27
CA GLN A 554 11.78 -18.76 -58.04
C GLN A 554 12.71 -19.93 -58.41
N SER A 555 12.34 -21.15 -57.96
CA SER A 555 11.93 -22.22 -58.90
C SER A 555 11.36 -23.45 -58.18
N ASN A 556 10.46 -24.08 -58.93
CA ASN A 556 9.50 -25.11 -58.57
C ASN A 556 10.08 -26.53 -58.81
N THR A 557 9.50 -27.51 -58.11
CA THR A 557 9.33 -28.93 -58.51
C THR A 557 10.53 -29.83 -58.82
N THR A 558 10.63 -30.96 -58.11
CA THR A 558 10.58 -32.31 -58.73
C THR A 558 10.33 -33.41 -57.69
N ARG A 559 9.34 -34.25 -58.00
CA ARG A 559 9.07 -35.56 -57.37
C ARG A 559 10.18 -36.55 -57.73
N ALA A 560 10.53 -37.45 -56.80
CA ALA A 560 10.81 -38.85 -57.12
C ALA A 560 10.65 -39.75 -55.88
N SER A 561 9.99 -40.89 -56.13
CA SER A 561 9.60 -41.98 -55.24
C SER A 561 10.67 -43.09 -55.11
N MET A 562 10.41 -44.04 -54.20
CA MET A 562 11.03 -45.37 -54.00
C MET A 562 12.18 -45.38 -52.96
N SER A 563 12.30 -46.33 -52.03
CA SER A 563 11.59 -47.59 -51.74
C SER A 563 11.88 -48.01 -50.30
N ARG A 564 10.97 -48.79 -49.70
CA ARG A 564 11.15 -49.49 -48.42
C ARG A 564 12.10 -50.69 -48.60
N ASN A 565 12.91 -50.98 -47.58
CA ASN A 565 12.86 -52.29 -46.92
C ASN A 565 13.43 -52.27 -45.49
N PRO A 566 13.00 -53.22 -44.63
CA PRO A 566 12.97 -53.07 -43.18
C PRO A 566 13.89 -54.06 -42.46
N THR A 567 14.56 -53.63 -41.38
CA THR A 567 14.87 -54.50 -40.23
C THR A 567 15.44 -53.63 -39.10
N GLU A 568 14.65 -53.38 -38.07
CA GLU A 568 15.09 -53.45 -36.66
C GLU A 568 13.87 -53.29 -35.74
N ALA A 569 13.40 -54.41 -35.20
CA ALA A 569 12.29 -54.45 -34.26
C ALA A 569 12.73 -53.91 -32.90
N GLY A 570 12.18 -52.76 -32.50
CA GLY A 570 12.29 -52.24 -31.14
C GLY A 570 11.55 -53.16 -30.15
N ARG A 571 12.29 -53.74 -29.20
CA ARG A 571 11.75 -54.53 -28.08
C ARG A 571 10.81 -53.66 -27.22
N GLN A 572 9.56 -54.09 -27.06
CA GLN A 572 8.61 -53.50 -26.12
C GLN A 572 8.93 -53.90 -24.67
N PRO A 573 8.73 -53.02 -23.67
CA PRO A 573 8.92 -53.36 -22.27
C PRO A 573 7.87 -54.39 -21.79
N PRO A 574 8.19 -55.20 -20.76
CA PRO A 574 7.32 -56.28 -20.29
C PRO A 574 5.99 -55.76 -19.71
N PRO A 575 4.90 -56.55 -19.78
CA PRO A 575 3.57 -56.15 -19.31
C PRO A 575 3.54 -55.94 -17.78
N GLU A 576 2.88 -54.87 -17.34
CA GLU A 576 2.69 -54.51 -15.92
C GLU A 576 1.92 -55.61 -15.16
N THR A 577 2.33 -55.88 -13.92
CA THR A 577 1.69 -56.88 -13.05
C THR A 577 0.32 -56.40 -12.52
N ARG A 578 -0.64 -57.30 -12.30
CA ARG A 578 -1.99 -56.93 -11.79
C ARG A 578 -1.96 -56.12 -10.49
N GLN A 579 -0.98 -56.36 -9.62
CA GLN A 579 -0.79 -55.61 -8.37
C GLN A 579 -0.36 -54.15 -8.59
N SER A 580 0.48 -53.87 -9.59
CA SER A 580 0.89 -52.50 -9.89
C SER A 580 -0.25 -51.67 -10.48
N VAL A 581 -1.12 -52.30 -11.28
CA VAL A 581 -2.34 -51.68 -11.83
C VAL A 581 -3.33 -51.33 -10.71
N TRP A 582 -3.53 -52.23 -9.75
CA TRP A 582 -4.43 -51.99 -8.62
C TRP A 582 -3.89 -50.91 -7.68
N MET A 583 -2.59 -50.92 -7.40
CA MET A 583 -1.93 -49.90 -6.59
C MET A 583 -1.98 -48.52 -7.25
N ARG A 584 -1.79 -48.43 -8.58
CA ARG A 584 -1.95 -47.17 -9.33
C ARG A 584 -3.37 -46.62 -9.21
N ARG A 585 -4.38 -47.48 -9.37
CA ARG A 585 -5.80 -47.09 -9.21
C ARG A 585 -6.11 -46.61 -7.79
N ALA A 586 -5.60 -47.29 -6.78
CA ALA A 586 -5.77 -46.90 -5.38
C ALA A 586 -5.12 -45.55 -5.08
N VAL A 587 -3.90 -45.30 -5.57
CA VAL A 587 -3.17 -44.03 -5.39
C VAL A 587 -3.88 -42.87 -6.07
N VAL A 588 -4.35 -43.06 -7.32
CA VAL A 588 -5.10 -42.04 -8.05
C VAL A 588 -6.45 -41.76 -7.36
N ALA A 589 -7.15 -42.80 -6.89
CA ALA A 589 -8.40 -42.63 -6.16
C ALA A 589 -8.21 -41.91 -4.80
N SER A 590 -7.16 -42.25 -4.04
CA SER A 590 -6.87 -41.56 -2.77
C SER A 590 -6.53 -40.09 -2.96
N PHE A 591 -5.82 -39.74 -4.05
CA PHE A 591 -5.49 -38.36 -4.36
C PHE A 591 -6.75 -37.53 -4.67
N TRP A 592 -7.66 -38.07 -5.50
CA TRP A 592 -8.93 -37.41 -5.79
C TRP A 592 -9.87 -37.33 -4.59
N ALA A 593 -9.86 -38.34 -3.71
CA ALA A 593 -10.61 -38.29 -2.46
C ALA A 593 -10.15 -37.15 -1.55
N VAL A 594 -8.83 -36.92 -1.44
CA VAL A 594 -8.28 -35.78 -0.68
C VAL A 594 -8.66 -34.45 -1.33
N VAL A 595 -8.57 -34.34 -2.66
CA VAL A 595 -8.96 -33.12 -3.38
C VAL A 595 -10.45 -32.82 -3.20
N ALA A 596 -11.33 -33.81 -3.26
CA ALA A 596 -12.78 -33.62 -3.16
C ALA A 596 -13.28 -33.42 -1.72
N LEU A 597 -12.74 -34.17 -0.74
CA LEU A 597 -13.23 -34.14 0.64
C LEU A 597 -12.54 -33.10 1.52
N LEU A 598 -11.29 -32.73 1.22
CA LEU A 598 -10.52 -31.74 1.99
C LEU A 598 -10.17 -30.52 1.14
N GLY A 599 -9.66 -30.71 -0.07
CA GLY A 599 -9.21 -29.63 -0.95
C GLY A 599 -10.33 -28.65 -1.31
N LEU A 600 -11.43 -29.14 -1.88
CA LEU A 600 -12.57 -28.33 -2.32
C LEU A 600 -13.30 -27.62 -1.17
N PRO A 601 -13.63 -28.28 -0.03
CA PRO A 601 -14.28 -27.62 1.09
C PRO A 601 -13.38 -26.58 1.78
N VAL A 602 -12.09 -26.88 1.94
CA VAL A 602 -11.12 -25.91 2.49
C VAL A 602 -10.92 -24.77 1.51
N TRP A 603 -10.79 -25.05 0.21
CA TRP A 603 -10.69 -24.01 -0.82
C TRP A 603 -11.93 -23.11 -0.80
N TRP A 604 -13.13 -23.68 -0.87
CA TRP A 604 -14.39 -22.91 -0.81
C TRP A 604 -14.47 -22.04 0.45
N LYS A 605 -14.13 -22.59 1.63
CA LYS A 605 -14.17 -21.86 2.89
C LYS A 605 -13.06 -20.79 3.00
N THR A 606 -11.91 -21.00 2.36
CA THR A 606 -10.77 -20.06 2.40
C THR A 606 -10.80 -19.01 1.29
N THR A 607 -11.55 -19.25 0.22
CA THR A 607 -11.72 -18.30 -0.88
C THR A 607 -13.03 -17.52 -0.82
N ALA A 608 -14.00 -17.96 0.00
CA ALA A 608 -15.22 -17.20 0.25
C ALA A 608 -14.88 -15.87 0.95
N ILE A 609 -15.22 -14.76 0.27
CA ILE A 609 -15.11 -13.42 0.83
C ILE A 609 -16.37 -13.18 1.67
N TYR A 610 -16.21 -12.98 2.97
CA TYR A 610 -17.33 -12.65 3.84
C TYR A 610 -17.88 -11.26 3.51
N ARG A 611 -19.22 -11.16 3.41
CA ARG A 611 -19.95 -9.95 3.07
C ARG A 611 -21.17 -9.84 3.97
N ALA A 612 -21.19 -8.84 4.84
CA ALA A 612 -22.36 -8.51 5.63
C ALA A 612 -23.47 -7.93 4.75
N ASP A 613 -24.72 -8.29 5.08
CA ASP A 613 -25.90 -7.76 4.42
C ASP A 613 -26.22 -6.35 4.93
N LEU A 614 -26.46 -5.42 4.00
CA LEU A 614 -26.82 -4.03 4.31
C LEU A 614 -28.31 -3.78 4.00
N PRO A 615 -29.01 -2.95 4.79
CA PRO A 615 -30.41 -2.57 4.56
C PRO A 615 -30.56 -1.59 3.39
N LEU A 616 -30.35 -2.07 2.16
CA LEU A 616 -30.30 -1.24 0.95
C LEU A 616 -31.57 -0.45 0.68
N GLN A 617 -32.74 -1.02 0.99
CA GLN A 617 -34.02 -0.35 0.80
C GLN A 617 -34.12 0.90 1.66
N ASP A 618 -33.73 0.80 2.93
CA ASP A 618 -33.77 1.93 3.87
C ASP A 618 -32.73 2.99 3.50
N MET A 619 -31.49 2.58 3.18
CA MET A 619 -30.42 3.51 2.76
C MET A 619 -30.82 4.32 1.52
N THR A 620 -31.41 3.67 0.51
CA THR A 620 -31.85 4.33 -0.71
C THR A 620 -33.13 5.15 -0.51
N ALA A 621 -34.03 4.74 0.39
CA ALA A 621 -35.20 5.53 0.76
C ALA A 621 -34.81 6.84 1.46
N TRP A 622 -33.80 6.79 2.34
CA TRP A 622 -33.23 7.98 2.98
C TRP A 622 -32.52 8.90 1.97
N ALA A 623 -31.66 8.35 1.10
CA ALA A 623 -30.93 9.12 0.11
C ALA A 623 -31.85 9.84 -0.91
N ASN A 624 -33.01 9.25 -1.22
CA ASN A 624 -34.02 9.84 -2.09
C ASN A 624 -35.06 10.70 -1.34
N ALA A 625 -34.78 11.08 -0.09
CA ALA A 625 -35.65 11.90 0.77
C ALA A 625 -37.09 11.37 0.93
N LYS A 626 -37.33 10.05 0.81
CA LYS A 626 -38.68 9.47 0.93
C LYS A 626 -39.13 9.26 2.38
N VAL A 627 -38.17 9.18 3.31
CA VAL A 627 -38.42 8.82 4.71
C VAL A 627 -38.62 10.04 5.60
N CYS A 628 -37.82 11.09 5.38
CA CYS A 628 -37.85 12.30 6.19
C CYS A 628 -38.08 13.54 5.33
N ASN A 629 -39.22 14.19 5.56
CA ASN A 629 -39.45 15.58 5.18
C ASN A 629 -39.22 16.43 6.44
N PRO A 630 -38.09 17.13 6.54
CA PRO A 630 -37.80 17.95 7.71
C PRO A 630 -38.76 19.14 7.79
N VAL A 631 -39.29 19.37 8.98
CA VAL A 631 -40.18 20.49 9.31
C VAL A 631 -39.56 21.22 10.50
N PHE A 632 -39.69 22.54 10.54
CA PHE A 632 -39.11 23.44 11.53
C PHE A 632 -40.23 24.23 12.22
N PRO A 633 -40.94 23.63 13.19
CA PRO A 633 -41.94 24.35 13.97
C PRO A 633 -41.24 25.25 15.00
N LEU A 634 -41.32 26.55 14.84
CA LEU A 634 -40.79 27.53 15.78
C LEU A 634 -41.89 28.03 16.69
N ARG A 635 -41.73 27.86 18.00
CA ARG A 635 -42.65 28.40 19.00
C ARG A 635 -42.25 29.84 19.34
N ILE A 636 -43.17 30.77 19.12
CA ILE A 636 -43.00 32.18 19.49
C ILE A 636 -43.91 32.45 20.67
N ALA A 637 -43.35 32.90 21.79
CA ALA A 637 -44.10 33.21 22.99
C ALA A 637 -44.40 34.72 23.02
N VAL A 638 -45.68 35.08 23.14
CA VAL A 638 -46.08 36.47 23.40
C VAL A 638 -46.20 36.63 24.92
N VAL A 639 -45.36 37.49 25.50
CA VAL A 639 -45.31 37.76 26.93
C VAL A 639 -46.26 38.89 27.26
N ASP A 640 -47.21 38.60 28.13
CA ASP A 640 -48.31 39.51 28.46
C ASP A 640 -47.81 40.71 29.30
N ALA A 641 -48.00 41.92 28.77
CA ALA A 641 -48.21 43.11 29.60
C ALA A 641 -49.66 43.05 30.12
N PRO A 642 -50.06 43.73 31.21
CA PRO A 642 -51.33 43.46 31.90
C PRO A 642 -52.55 43.72 30.99
N LEU A 643 -52.95 42.69 30.25
CA LEU A 643 -54.01 42.70 29.26
C LEU A 643 -55.10 41.70 29.66
N PRO A 644 -56.37 41.94 29.32
CA PRO A 644 -57.41 40.94 29.49
C PRO A 644 -57.12 39.71 28.58
N PRO A 645 -57.18 38.48 29.11
CA PRO A 645 -56.75 37.27 28.40
C PRO A 645 -57.51 37.02 27.08
N HIS A 646 -58.76 37.48 26.99
CA HIS A 646 -59.57 37.35 25.78
C HIS A 646 -59.07 38.21 24.61
N ASN A 647 -58.51 39.39 24.88
CA ASN A 647 -57.98 40.28 23.83
C ASN A 647 -56.64 39.77 23.32
N ALA A 648 -55.79 39.25 24.21
CA ALA A 648 -54.51 38.63 23.85
C ALA A 648 -54.72 37.39 22.95
N LEU A 649 -55.69 36.53 23.27
CA LEU A 649 -56.04 35.37 22.45
C LEU A 649 -56.58 35.75 21.06
N ASN A 650 -57.40 36.81 20.95
CA ASN A 650 -57.89 37.27 19.65
C ASN A 650 -56.77 37.87 18.80
N LEU A 651 -55.86 38.65 19.39
CA LEU A 651 -54.68 39.17 18.71
C LEU A 651 -53.78 38.03 18.20
N LEU A 652 -53.54 37.01 19.01
CA LEU A 652 -52.76 35.82 18.62
C LEU A 652 -53.40 35.09 17.44
N ARG A 653 -54.72 34.87 17.48
CA ARG A 653 -55.45 34.18 16.40
C ARG A 653 -55.37 34.93 15.08
N ILE A 654 -55.57 36.25 15.09
CA ILE A 654 -55.49 37.07 13.87
C ILE A 654 -54.04 37.11 13.36
N THR A 655 -53.06 37.30 14.26
CA THR A 655 -51.64 37.31 13.89
C THR A 655 -51.21 35.97 13.28
N GLN A 656 -51.67 34.83 13.83
CA GLN A 656 -51.36 33.51 13.28
C GLN A 656 -51.95 33.32 11.87
N HIS A 657 -53.20 33.76 11.63
CA HIS A 657 -53.82 33.69 10.30
C HIS A 657 -53.02 34.46 9.25
N VAL A 658 -52.63 35.71 9.57
CA VAL A 658 -51.80 36.53 8.66
C VAL A 658 -50.43 35.89 8.43
N LEU A 659 -49.85 35.26 9.46
CA LEU A 659 -48.54 34.60 9.35
C LEU A 659 -48.59 33.34 8.48
N ASP A 660 -49.68 32.59 8.55
CA ASP A 660 -49.93 31.43 7.69
C ASP A 660 -50.17 31.86 6.24
N ASP A 661 -50.88 32.97 6.00
CA ASP A 661 -51.08 33.56 4.66
C ASP A 661 -49.78 34.04 4.02
N LEU A 662 -48.83 34.55 4.82
CA LEU A 662 -47.50 34.98 4.37
C LEU A 662 -46.51 33.83 4.16
N ASN A 663 -46.87 32.59 4.49
CA ASN A 663 -45.91 31.48 4.50
C ASN A 663 -45.83 30.73 3.16
N ASP A 664 -44.85 31.10 2.33
CA ASP A 664 -44.58 30.40 1.05
C ASP A 664 -43.78 29.09 1.21
N PHE A 665 -43.28 28.76 2.42
CA PHE A 665 -42.44 27.60 2.67
C PHE A 665 -43.02 26.72 3.79
N PRO A 666 -43.86 25.71 3.46
CA PRO A 666 -44.67 25.00 4.44
C PRO A 666 -43.89 24.18 5.47
N ALA A 667 -42.61 23.89 5.21
CA ALA A 667 -41.71 23.22 6.14
C ALA A 667 -41.20 24.16 7.25
N HIS A 668 -41.26 25.47 7.11
CA HIS A 668 -40.91 26.43 8.17
C HIS A 668 -42.19 27.08 8.69
N ARG A 669 -42.60 26.76 9.92
CA ARG A 669 -43.86 27.25 10.49
C ARG A 669 -43.61 27.94 11.81
N LEU A 670 -44.15 29.14 11.94
CA LEU A 670 -44.12 29.92 13.17
C LEU A 670 -45.44 29.71 13.91
N HIS A 671 -45.37 29.23 15.16
CA HIS A 671 -46.53 28.98 16.00
C HIS A 671 -46.54 29.91 17.20
N LEU A 672 -47.55 30.76 17.28
CA LEU A 672 -47.69 31.74 18.36
C LEU A 672 -48.38 31.11 19.59
N THR A 673 -47.80 31.34 20.76
CA THR A 673 -48.30 30.86 22.06
C THR A 673 -48.32 32.01 23.06
N LEU A 674 -49.26 31.98 24.00
CA LEU A 674 -49.32 32.97 25.09
C LEU A 674 -48.59 32.43 26.31
N VAL A 675 -47.75 33.24 26.94
CA VAL A 675 -47.03 32.87 28.18
C VAL A 675 -47.27 33.95 29.24
N GLU A 676 -47.69 33.52 30.44
CA GLU A 676 -47.87 34.41 31.59
C GLU A 676 -46.51 34.90 32.13
N ALA A 677 -46.41 36.20 32.44
CA ALA A 677 -45.21 36.77 33.02
C ALA A 677 -44.97 36.22 34.44
N PRO A 678 -43.74 35.80 34.81
CA PRO A 678 -43.42 35.35 36.16
C PRO A 678 -43.68 36.46 37.18
N ALA A 679 -44.33 36.12 38.30
CA ALA A 679 -44.79 37.04 39.35
C ALA A 679 -43.69 37.89 40.04
N SER A 680 -42.42 37.70 39.69
CA SER A 680 -41.26 38.43 40.22
C SER A 680 -40.78 39.60 39.36
N ALA A 681 -41.50 39.99 38.30
CA ALA A 681 -41.13 41.12 37.44
C ALA A 681 -41.68 42.45 38.02
N PRO A 682 -40.81 43.41 38.42
CA PRO A 682 -41.29 44.72 38.89
C PRO A 682 -41.92 45.53 37.73
N ALA A 683 -43.01 46.24 38.03
CA ALA A 683 -43.87 46.97 37.09
C ALA A 683 -43.20 48.11 36.29
N ASN A 684 -41.93 48.43 36.54
CA ASN A 684 -41.14 49.44 35.83
C ASN A 684 -40.02 48.76 35.01
N ALA A 685 -40.38 48.08 33.92
CA ALA A 685 -39.45 47.33 33.07
C ALA A 685 -38.83 48.14 31.92
N SER A 686 -38.99 49.46 31.88
CA SER A 686 -38.43 50.33 30.83
C SER A 686 -36.96 50.73 31.04
N GLN A 687 -36.33 50.37 32.19
CA GLN A 687 -34.99 50.83 32.57
C GLN A 687 -33.98 49.75 32.99
N ARG A 688 -34.25 48.46 32.78
CA ARG A 688 -33.18 47.46 32.96
C ARG A 688 -32.38 47.30 31.67
N VAL A 689 -31.24 48.02 31.62
CA VAL A 689 -30.05 47.49 30.94
C VAL A 689 -29.74 46.16 31.62
N THR A 690 -30.00 45.05 30.95
CA THR A 690 -29.53 43.73 31.39
C THR A 690 -28.02 43.80 31.51
N ALA A 691 -27.50 43.82 32.73
CA ALA A 691 -26.08 43.67 32.98
C ALA A 691 -25.61 42.32 32.43
N ASP A 692 -24.45 42.33 31.78
CA ASP A 692 -23.82 41.17 31.15
C ASP A 692 -23.85 39.94 32.08
N GLY A 693 -24.59 38.90 31.68
CA GLY A 693 -24.53 37.58 32.33
C GLY A 693 -25.66 37.20 33.31
N ALA A 694 -26.73 38.00 33.48
CA ALA A 694 -27.89 37.53 34.24
C ALA A 694 -28.76 36.56 33.40
N ALA A 695 -28.98 35.34 33.90
CA ALA A 695 -29.83 34.34 33.27
C ALA A 695 -31.25 34.88 33.03
N ASP A 696 -31.70 34.81 31.78
CA ASP A 696 -33.02 35.31 31.37
C ASP A 696 -34.11 34.52 32.11
N PRO A 697 -35.02 35.17 32.89
CA PRO A 697 -36.03 34.48 33.70
C PRO A 697 -37.10 33.74 32.89
N TYR A 698 -37.02 33.79 31.55
CA TYR A 698 -37.94 33.15 30.61
C TYR A 698 -37.30 31.98 29.84
N ASN A 699 -36.25 31.33 30.34
CA ASN A 699 -35.47 30.37 29.53
C ASN A 699 -36.14 28.98 29.38
N ASP A 700 -37.31 28.91 28.73
CA ASP A 700 -37.83 27.65 28.17
C ASP A 700 -37.03 27.32 26.89
N ALA A 701 -36.30 26.19 26.91
CA ALA A 701 -35.48 25.72 25.80
C ALA A 701 -36.29 25.45 24.51
N ALA A 702 -37.63 25.35 24.62
CA ALA A 702 -38.52 25.12 23.48
C ALA A 702 -38.96 26.40 22.74
N THR A 703 -38.73 27.59 23.29
CA THR A 703 -39.19 28.86 22.70
C THR A 703 -38.10 29.51 21.85
N ALA A 704 -38.44 29.88 20.61
CA ALA A 704 -37.50 30.47 19.66
C ALA A 704 -37.36 31.99 19.79
N LEU A 705 -38.45 32.70 20.13
CA LEU A 705 -38.49 34.16 20.26
C LEU A 705 -39.58 34.56 21.26
N TYR A 706 -39.28 35.56 22.10
CA TYR A 706 -40.25 36.23 22.97
C TYR A 706 -40.71 37.54 22.34
N VAL A 707 -42.02 37.77 22.23
CA VAL A 707 -42.60 39.04 21.80
C VAL A 707 -43.18 39.75 23.02
N ARG A 708 -42.60 40.89 23.39
CA ARG A 708 -43.05 41.69 24.52
C ARG A 708 -43.86 42.87 23.99
N LEU A 709 -45.12 42.96 24.41
CA LEU A 709 -46.00 44.06 24.05
C LEU A 709 -45.82 45.20 25.05
N ILE A 710 -45.47 46.41 24.60
CA ILE A 710 -45.24 47.58 25.46
C ILE A 710 -46.22 48.70 25.07
N PRO A 711 -47.18 49.08 25.93
CA PRO A 711 -48.09 50.19 25.63
C PRO A 711 -47.35 51.53 25.72
N VAL A 712 -47.55 52.41 24.73
CA VAL A 712 -46.95 53.76 24.71
C VAL A 712 -48.01 54.81 24.34
N GLU A 713 -48.05 55.91 25.08
CA GLU A 713 -48.99 57.01 24.86
C GLU A 713 -48.51 58.06 23.83
N THR A 714 -47.20 58.17 23.61
CA THR A 714 -46.58 59.17 22.70
C THR A 714 -45.52 58.55 21.79
N GLY A 715 -45.62 58.78 20.46
CA GLY A 715 -44.64 58.33 19.46
C GLY A 715 -45.29 57.65 18.24
N SER A 716 -44.50 57.34 17.22
CA SER A 716 -44.96 56.53 16.08
C SER A 716 -45.19 55.08 16.53
N THR A 717 -46.45 54.63 16.46
CA THR A 717 -46.87 53.24 16.76
C THR A 717 -47.69 52.70 15.59
N PRO A 718 -47.57 51.41 15.21
CA PRO A 718 -46.73 50.39 15.84
C PRO A 718 -45.25 50.48 15.43
N ARG A 719 -44.34 50.18 16.35
CA ARG A 719 -42.89 50.07 16.07
C ARG A 719 -42.28 48.88 16.82
N SER A 720 -41.29 48.22 16.25
CA SER A 720 -40.59 47.08 16.84
C SER A 720 -39.13 47.44 17.18
N GLN A 721 -38.56 46.76 18.18
CA GLN A 721 -37.13 46.79 18.48
C GLN A 721 -36.67 45.39 18.91
N LEU A 722 -35.78 44.78 18.12
CA LEU A 722 -35.18 43.50 18.45
C LEU A 722 -33.98 43.70 19.37
N GLN A 723 -33.93 42.97 20.48
CA GLN A 723 -32.82 43.04 21.42
C GLN A 723 -31.56 42.33 20.86
N PRO A 724 -30.35 42.95 20.91
CA PRO A 724 -29.13 42.35 20.32
C PRO A 724 -28.60 41.10 21.06
N TYR A 725 -28.79 41.03 22.38
CA TYR A 725 -28.20 40.00 23.25
C TYR A 725 -29.23 39.02 23.82
N SER A 726 -30.52 39.20 23.53
CA SER A 726 -31.58 38.28 23.92
C SER A 726 -32.51 37.98 22.74
N ALA A 727 -33.21 36.85 22.78
CA ALA A 727 -34.22 36.50 21.77
C ALA A 727 -35.57 37.16 22.10
N THR A 728 -35.58 38.48 22.31
CA THR A 728 -36.79 39.25 22.65
C THR A 728 -37.04 40.37 21.62
N LEU A 729 -38.26 40.42 21.10
CA LEU A 729 -38.79 41.47 20.24
C LEU A 729 -39.73 42.36 21.05
N ASP A 730 -39.33 43.61 21.28
CA ASP A 730 -40.19 44.60 21.93
C ASP A 730 -41.07 45.29 20.89
N VAL A 731 -42.38 45.18 21.02
CA VAL A 731 -43.37 45.80 20.12
C VAL A 731 -44.11 46.89 20.89
N TYR A 732 -43.92 48.13 20.46
CA TYR A 732 -44.55 49.30 21.05
C TYR A 732 -45.85 49.61 20.30
N TYR A 733 -46.96 49.65 21.02
CA TYR A 733 -48.30 49.85 20.46
C TYR A 733 -49.08 50.92 21.22
N SER A 734 -50.01 51.59 20.52
CA SER A 734 -51.01 52.45 21.17
C SER A 734 -52.19 51.58 21.63
N PRO A 735 -52.78 51.81 22.83
CA PRO A 735 -53.97 51.09 23.28
C PRO A 735 -55.15 51.12 22.29
N SER A 736 -55.22 52.13 21.42
CA SER A 736 -56.24 52.25 20.37
C SER A 736 -56.08 51.26 19.21
N GLN A 737 -54.92 50.61 19.08
CA GLN A 737 -54.60 49.66 18.00
C GLN A 737 -54.92 48.21 18.37
N MET A 738 -55.43 47.96 19.59
CA MET A 738 -55.81 46.62 20.03
C MET A 738 -57.09 46.14 19.33
N PRO A 739 -57.10 44.92 18.78
CA PRO A 739 -58.31 44.33 18.21
C PRO A 739 -59.39 44.12 19.27
N THR A 740 -60.62 44.49 18.93
CA THR A 740 -61.81 44.16 19.73
C THR A 740 -62.29 42.75 19.37
N THR A 741 -63.13 42.13 20.20
CA THR A 741 -63.59 40.75 20.00
C THR A 741 -64.36 40.51 18.69
N SER A 742 -64.78 41.57 17.99
CA SER A 742 -65.49 41.51 16.70
C SER A 742 -64.62 41.80 15.46
N SER A 743 -63.36 42.24 15.62
CA SER A 743 -62.50 42.57 14.47
C SER A 743 -61.90 41.33 13.83
N THR A 744 -62.04 41.18 12.51
CA THR A 744 -61.37 40.14 11.72
C THR A 744 -59.95 40.54 11.31
N ASP A 745 -59.70 41.84 11.16
CA ASP A 745 -58.39 42.40 10.78
C ASP A 745 -57.88 43.36 11.85
N SER A 746 -56.57 43.39 12.05
CA SER A 746 -55.90 44.31 12.99
C SER A 746 -54.59 44.82 12.41
N PRO A 747 -54.37 46.15 12.35
CA PRO A 747 -53.12 46.70 11.86
C PRO A 747 -51.92 46.29 12.74
N LEU A 748 -52.15 46.08 14.04
CA LEU A 748 -51.12 45.59 14.97
C LEU A 748 -50.78 44.12 14.68
N ALA A 749 -51.78 43.27 14.42
CA ALA A 749 -51.56 41.87 14.06
C ALA A 749 -50.80 41.74 12.74
N THR A 750 -51.19 42.51 11.71
CA THR A 750 -50.48 42.53 10.42
C THR A 750 -49.04 43.01 10.57
N TYR A 751 -48.81 44.04 11.38
CA TYR A 751 -47.47 44.55 11.67
C TYR A 751 -46.60 43.50 12.37
N ILE A 752 -47.09 42.85 13.42
CA ILE A 752 -46.36 41.78 14.13
C ILE A 752 -46.04 40.62 13.17
N ALA A 753 -47.00 40.19 12.36
CA ALA A 753 -46.78 39.11 11.40
C ALA A 753 -45.71 39.46 10.35
N GLN A 754 -45.71 40.69 9.81
CA GLN A 754 -44.71 41.16 8.86
C GLN A 754 -43.30 41.25 9.48
N GLU A 755 -43.19 41.76 10.71
CA GLU A 755 -41.93 41.83 11.44
C GLU A 755 -41.35 40.44 11.71
N LEU A 756 -42.18 39.49 12.17
CA LEU A 756 -41.77 38.10 12.37
C LEU A 756 -41.33 37.43 11.07
N HIS A 757 -42.07 37.66 9.99
CA HIS A 757 -41.70 37.17 8.66
C HIS A 757 -40.34 37.73 8.20
N GLN A 758 -40.08 39.02 8.43
CA GLN A 758 -38.82 39.67 8.06
C GLN A 758 -37.63 39.13 8.89
N ILE A 759 -37.81 38.92 10.20
CA ILE A 759 -36.77 38.39 11.10
C ILE A 759 -36.28 37.01 10.64
N TYR A 760 -37.19 36.13 10.22
CA TYR A 760 -36.86 34.75 9.81
C TYR A 760 -36.65 34.57 8.30
N ASN A 761 -36.70 35.64 7.51
CA ASN A 761 -36.61 35.53 6.05
C ASN A 761 -35.28 34.92 5.57
N GLN A 762 -34.15 35.33 6.18
CA GLN A 762 -32.84 34.77 5.84
C GLN A 762 -32.74 33.29 6.20
N GLU A 763 -33.27 32.89 7.36
CA GLU A 763 -33.32 31.49 7.77
C GLU A 763 -34.15 30.63 6.81
N ARG A 764 -35.35 31.10 6.47
CA ARG A 764 -36.26 30.44 5.52
C ARG A 764 -35.56 30.23 4.17
N ALA A 765 -34.88 31.25 3.66
CA ALA A 765 -34.15 31.18 2.40
C ALA A 765 -32.98 30.17 2.45
N GLN A 766 -32.23 30.12 3.55
CA GLN A 766 -31.13 29.16 3.73
C GLN A 766 -31.64 27.71 3.80
N LEU A 767 -32.70 27.45 4.56
CA LEU A 767 -33.30 26.11 4.69
C LEU A 767 -33.92 25.65 3.37
N ALA A 768 -34.63 26.54 2.66
CA ALA A 768 -35.19 26.24 1.35
C ALA A 768 -34.09 25.91 0.32
N TYR A 769 -32.98 26.66 0.32
CA TYR A 769 -31.84 26.39 -0.55
C TYR A 769 -31.23 25.00 -0.28
N LEU A 770 -30.97 24.65 0.99
CA LEU A 770 -30.41 23.35 1.36
C LEU A 770 -31.30 22.17 0.93
N LEU A 771 -32.61 22.29 1.12
CA LEU A 771 -33.55 21.22 0.79
C LEU A 771 -33.77 21.07 -0.73
N SER A 772 -33.65 22.17 -1.47
CA SER A 772 -33.71 22.15 -2.94
C SER A 772 -32.53 21.42 -3.58
N GLY A 773 -31.32 21.53 -3.02
CA GLY A 773 -30.11 20.86 -3.54
C GLY A 773 -30.09 19.34 -3.35
N ALA A 774 -30.91 18.80 -2.44
CA ALA A 774 -30.99 17.37 -2.15
C ALA A 774 -31.86 16.60 -3.16
N HIS A 775 -32.76 17.29 -3.86
CA HIS A 775 -33.69 16.67 -4.80
C HIS A 775 -33.12 16.77 -6.21
N GLY A 776 -32.60 15.67 -6.76
CA GLY A 776 -32.29 15.54 -8.19
C GLY A 776 -33.51 15.62 -9.12
N ALA A 777 -34.61 16.23 -8.68
CA ALA A 777 -35.86 16.41 -9.42
C ALA A 777 -36.21 17.90 -9.46
N HIS A 778 -36.27 18.41 -10.69
CA HIS A 778 -36.47 19.81 -11.05
C HIS A 778 -37.83 20.43 -10.68
N ASP A 779 -38.72 19.71 -10.00
CA ASP A 779 -40.12 20.11 -9.90
C ASP A 779 -40.53 20.47 -8.46
N THR A 780 -40.83 21.76 -8.29
CA THR A 780 -41.77 22.40 -7.33
C THR A 780 -41.24 23.39 -6.29
N SER A 781 -39.97 23.34 -5.84
CA SER A 781 -39.48 24.33 -4.83
C SER A 781 -38.60 25.47 -5.39
N SER A 782 -38.16 25.40 -6.66
CA SER A 782 -37.24 26.38 -7.25
C SER A 782 -37.86 27.73 -7.62
N LYS A 783 -39.18 27.89 -7.45
CA LYS A 783 -39.89 29.14 -7.76
C LYS A 783 -39.82 30.20 -6.66
N SER A 784 -39.30 29.90 -5.46
CA SER A 784 -39.41 30.78 -4.28
C SER A 784 -38.16 31.58 -3.91
N LEU A 785 -37.00 31.34 -4.54
CA LEU A 785 -35.74 32.01 -4.21
C LEU A 785 -35.31 32.96 -5.33
N SER A 786 -35.10 34.25 -5.01
CA SER A 786 -34.51 35.19 -5.96
C SER A 786 -33.04 34.80 -6.23
N PRO A 787 -32.56 34.95 -7.48
CA PRO A 787 -31.20 34.55 -7.86
C PRO A 787 -30.11 35.29 -7.05
N GLU A 788 -30.40 36.51 -6.62
CA GLU A 788 -29.50 37.34 -5.81
C GLU A 788 -29.30 36.77 -4.40
N ILE A 789 -30.39 36.35 -3.74
CA ILE A 789 -30.34 35.70 -2.41
C ILE A 789 -29.60 34.37 -2.49
N ALA A 790 -29.88 33.55 -3.52
CA ALA A 790 -29.17 32.29 -3.74
C ALA A 790 -27.66 32.50 -3.92
N SER A 791 -27.26 33.51 -4.69
CA SER A 791 -25.84 33.84 -4.89
C SER A 791 -25.13 34.29 -3.59
N ASN A 792 -25.85 35.03 -2.73
CA ASN A 792 -25.32 35.47 -1.44
C ASN A 792 -25.17 34.30 -0.47
N ILE A 793 -26.14 33.39 -0.41
CA ILE A 793 -26.06 32.16 0.38
C ILE A 793 -24.90 31.30 -0.10
N GLN A 794 -24.73 31.14 -1.41
CA GLN A 794 -23.63 30.36 -1.99
C GLN A 794 -22.25 30.96 -1.68
N ARG A 795 -22.10 32.29 -1.77
CA ARG A 795 -20.87 32.99 -1.36
C ARG A 795 -20.58 32.80 0.12
N GLN A 796 -21.61 32.84 0.97
CA GLN A 796 -21.47 32.61 2.40
C GLN A 796 -21.05 31.16 2.70
N SER A 797 -21.68 30.17 2.06
CA SER A 797 -21.33 28.76 2.23
C SER A 797 -19.94 28.41 1.69
N ALA A 798 -19.48 29.09 0.63
CA ALA A 798 -18.13 28.88 0.09
C ALA A 798 -17.03 29.44 1.00
N ARG A 799 -17.31 30.53 1.73
CA ARG A 799 -16.40 31.13 2.70
C ARG A 799 -16.31 30.33 4.00
N ALA A 800 -17.44 29.77 4.44
CA ALA A 800 -17.54 29.06 5.70
C ALA A 800 -16.86 27.68 5.64
N PHE A 801 -16.35 27.22 6.78
CA PHE A 801 -15.92 25.84 6.94
C PHE A 801 -17.13 24.89 6.89
N ARG A 802 -16.88 23.69 6.36
CA ARG A 802 -17.78 22.56 6.59
C ARG A 802 -17.89 22.31 8.09
N TYR A 803 -19.06 21.84 8.49
CA TYR A 803 -19.33 21.58 9.89
C TYR A 803 -18.34 20.54 10.43
N ALA A 804 -17.79 20.80 11.61
CA ALA A 804 -17.01 19.83 12.38
C ALA A 804 -17.44 19.88 13.85
N PRO A 805 -17.44 18.74 14.55
CA PRO A 805 -17.77 18.69 15.98
C PRO A 805 -16.72 19.41 16.83
N THR A 806 -15.48 19.46 16.37
CA THR A 806 -14.36 20.14 17.03
C THR A 806 -13.60 20.98 16.00
N TYR A 807 -13.31 22.23 16.33
CA TYR A 807 -12.44 23.13 15.57
C TYR A 807 -11.20 23.47 16.37
N HIS A 808 -10.05 23.52 15.70
CA HIS A 808 -8.79 23.95 16.30
C HIS A 808 -8.50 25.40 15.86
N LEU A 809 -8.37 26.32 16.80
CA LEU A 809 -8.09 27.74 16.53
C LEU A 809 -6.62 28.02 16.82
N THR A 810 -5.86 28.47 15.82
CA THR A 810 -4.44 28.77 15.99
C THR A 810 -4.20 30.27 15.86
N PHE A 811 -3.78 30.93 16.94
CA PHE A 811 -3.41 32.35 16.93
C PHE A 811 -1.90 32.51 16.80
N SER A 812 -1.45 33.14 15.72
CA SER A 812 -0.04 33.23 15.35
C SER A 812 0.40 34.69 15.27
N LEU A 813 1.43 35.05 16.02
CA LEU A 813 2.11 36.34 15.89
C LEU A 813 3.31 36.20 14.96
N PHE A 814 3.32 36.95 13.86
CA PHE A 814 4.42 36.98 12.89
C PHE A 814 5.11 38.35 12.92
N THR A 815 6.44 38.35 13.05
CA THR A 815 7.26 39.56 12.91
C THR A 815 8.51 39.25 12.07
N PRO A 816 8.93 40.15 11.17
CA PRO A 816 10.16 39.98 10.39
C PRO A 816 11.44 40.19 11.22
N THR A 817 11.34 40.69 12.44
CA THR A 817 12.50 40.98 13.31
C THR A 817 12.44 40.17 14.62
N SER A 818 13.39 40.39 15.54
CA SER A 818 13.39 39.78 16.87
C SER A 818 12.36 40.40 17.84
N THR A 819 11.69 41.49 17.46
CA THR A 819 10.70 42.16 18.29
C THR A 819 9.41 42.42 17.50
N PRO A 820 8.22 42.26 18.10
CA PRO A 820 7.95 41.77 19.45
C PRO A 820 8.18 40.25 19.58
N SER A 821 8.74 39.81 20.71
CA SER A 821 9.01 38.40 21.01
C SER A 821 7.94 37.73 21.86
N ALA A 822 7.05 38.51 22.47
CA ALA A 822 5.90 38.03 23.21
C ALA A 822 4.69 38.96 23.05
N TRP A 823 3.54 38.51 23.53
CA TRP A 823 2.27 39.22 23.47
C TRP A 823 1.35 38.75 24.60
N ASP A 824 0.55 39.66 25.15
CA ASP A 824 -0.43 39.36 26.21
C ASP A 824 -1.73 38.78 25.63
N ILE A 825 -1.59 37.70 24.87
CA ILE A 825 -2.68 37.08 24.12
C ILE A 825 -3.68 36.39 25.04
N GLU A 826 -3.25 35.77 26.14
CA GLU A 826 -4.16 35.01 27.00
C GLU A 826 -5.25 35.89 27.64
N ALA A 827 -4.86 37.07 28.16
CA ALA A 827 -5.80 38.02 28.72
C ALA A 827 -6.78 38.58 27.66
N SER A 828 -6.29 38.76 26.43
CA SER A 828 -7.07 39.23 25.29
C SER A 828 -8.08 38.18 24.81
N LEU A 829 -7.67 36.91 24.73
CA LEU A 829 -8.54 35.79 24.38
C LEU A 829 -9.68 35.65 25.39
N ARG A 830 -9.38 35.68 26.70
CA ARG A 830 -10.40 35.58 27.78
C ARG A 830 -11.47 36.65 27.68
N GLN A 831 -11.11 37.87 27.26
CA GLN A 831 -12.06 38.97 27.16
C GLN A 831 -12.86 38.97 25.87
N TYR A 832 -12.25 38.64 24.73
CA TYR A 832 -12.88 38.84 23.41
C TYR A 832 -13.26 37.55 22.68
N MET A 833 -12.50 36.47 22.85
CA MET A 833 -12.74 35.21 22.14
C MET A 833 -13.60 34.24 22.94
N TYR A 834 -13.26 33.97 24.21
CA TYR A 834 -13.98 32.98 25.03
C TYR A 834 -15.50 33.26 25.10
N PRO A 835 -16.00 34.50 25.25
CA PRO A 835 -17.45 34.75 25.23
C PRO A 835 -18.13 34.34 23.92
N VAL A 836 -17.44 34.52 22.79
CA VAL A 836 -17.95 34.10 21.47
C VAL A 836 -17.93 32.58 21.38
N LEU A 837 -16.84 31.93 21.79
CA LEU A 837 -16.71 30.46 21.78
C LEU A 837 -17.73 29.78 22.69
N ASP A 838 -17.98 30.34 23.87
CA ASP A 838 -18.99 29.85 24.81
C ASP A 838 -20.40 29.94 24.20
N ALA A 839 -20.69 30.99 23.43
CA ALA A 839 -21.96 31.09 22.70
C ALA A 839 -22.13 29.99 21.63
N PHE A 840 -21.02 29.54 21.01
CA PHE A 840 -21.01 28.46 20.02
C PHE A 840 -20.84 27.06 20.61
N SER A 841 -20.60 26.93 21.92
CA SER A 841 -20.35 25.63 22.59
C SER A 841 -21.49 24.63 22.43
N SER A 842 -22.71 25.11 22.22
CA SER A 842 -23.88 24.29 21.90
C SER A 842 -23.76 23.59 20.53
N ILE A 843 -23.02 24.18 19.59
CA ILE A 843 -22.91 23.73 18.21
C ILE A 843 -21.62 22.93 17.97
N SER A 844 -20.47 23.43 18.45
CA SER A 844 -19.15 22.83 18.24
C SER A 844 -18.22 23.11 19.42
N ASN A 845 -17.26 22.21 19.63
CA ASN A 845 -16.19 22.40 20.60
C ASN A 845 -14.99 23.11 19.94
N PHE A 846 -14.25 23.88 20.74
CA PHE A 846 -13.09 24.63 20.27
C PHE A 846 -11.88 24.34 21.14
N THR A 847 -10.71 24.22 20.52
CA THR A 847 -9.43 24.27 21.24
C THR A 847 -8.62 25.43 20.69
N ILE A 848 -7.78 26.04 21.53
CA ILE A 848 -6.97 27.18 21.13
C ILE A 848 -5.50 26.84 21.31
N ASP A 849 -4.72 27.04 20.24
CA ASP A 849 -3.27 27.00 20.24
C ASP A 849 -2.74 28.41 19.93
N THR A 850 -1.64 28.81 20.58
CA THR A 850 -0.99 30.10 20.31
C THR A 850 0.47 29.88 19.92
N GLN A 851 0.97 30.66 18.96
CA GLN A 851 2.36 30.60 18.53
C GLN A 851 2.92 31.99 18.23
N VAL A 852 4.23 32.15 18.40
CA VAL A 852 4.98 33.35 18.05
C VAL A 852 6.10 32.93 17.12
N GLN A 853 6.15 33.54 15.94
CA GLN A 853 7.14 33.27 14.91
C GLN A 853 7.93 34.54 14.62
N LEU A 854 9.21 34.49 14.98
CA LEU A 854 10.19 35.53 14.72
C LEU A 854 10.83 35.34 13.34
N TYR A 855 11.32 36.43 12.76
CA TYR A 855 11.95 36.45 11.43
C TYR A 855 11.06 35.93 10.30
N ALA A 856 9.74 36.11 10.44
CA ALA A 856 8.76 35.83 9.41
C ALA A 856 8.64 37.05 8.49
N SER A 857 9.50 37.13 7.47
CA SER A 857 9.37 38.13 6.41
C SER A 857 8.20 37.83 5.47
N VAL A 858 7.78 38.85 4.73
CA VAL A 858 6.81 38.69 3.62
C VAL A 858 7.36 37.68 2.61
N SER A 859 6.51 36.76 2.17
CA SER A 859 6.91 35.69 1.25
C SER A 859 7.52 36.25 -0.04
N PRO A 860 8.66 35.74 -0.54
CA PRO A 860 9.26 36.16 -1.80
C PRO A 860 8.40 35.76 -3.01
N SER A 861 7.40 34.89 -2.82
CA SER A 861 6.43 34.48 -3.85
C SER A 861 5.42 35.58 -4.21
N ILE A 862 5.30 36.64 -3.38
CA ILE A 862 4.46 37.79 -3.67
C ILE A 862 5.28 39.05 -3.90
N ARG A 863 4.69 40.05 -4.56
CA ARG A 863 5.35 41.33 -4.76
C ARG A 863 5.67 41.97 -3.41
N GLN A 864 6.91 42.43 -3.26
CA GLN A 864 7.34 43.13 -2.05
C GLN A 864 6.50 44.40 -1.87
N PRO A 865 6.21 44.82 -0.62
CA PRO A 865 5.42 46.02 -0.37
C PRO A 865 6.00 47.25 -1.09
N GLU A 866 5.14 48.05 -1.71
CA GLU A 866 5.54 49.27 -2.42
C GLU A 866 5.13 50.50 -1.63
N TYR A 867 6.01 51.50 -1.57
CA TYR A 867 5.73 52.75 -0.86
C TYR A 867 4.88 53.68 -1.73
N ASP A 868 3.63 53.90 -1.34
CA ASP A 868 2.74 54.83 -2.02
C ASP A 868 2.96 56.26 -1.51
N THR A 869 3.47 57.11 -2.40
CA THR A 869 3.74 58.53 -2.12
C THR A 869 2.48 59.35 -1.83
N HIS A 870 1.32 58.95 -2.35
CA HIS A 870 0.04 59.63 -2.10
C HIS A 870 -0.55 59.23 -0.74
N ALA A 871 -0.48 57.95 -0.38
CA ALA A 871 -1.01 57.43 0.88
C ALA A 871 -0.06 57.61 2.08
N LYS A 872 1.21 57.95 1.84
CA LYS A 872 2.29 58.00 2.85
C LYS A 872 2.38 56.71 3.67
N ALA A 873 2.20 55.57 3.00
CA ALA A 873 2.18 54.26 3.62
C ALA A 873 2.70 53.20 2.65
N TRP A 874 3.16 52.08 3.20
CA TRP A 874 3.49 50.90 2.41
C TRP A 874 2.21 50.15 2.05
N THR A 875 2.14 49.61 0.84
CA THR A 875 0.94 48.93 0.34
C THR A 875 1.23 47.52 -0.17
N ILE A 876 0.30 46.59 0.11
CA ILE A 876 0.27 45.23 -0.46
C ILE A 876 -0.82 45.16 -1.52
N PHE A 877 -0.52 44.55 -2.67
CA PHE A 877 -1.47 44.36 -3.76
C PHE A 877 -2.62 43.44 -3.37
N LYS A 878 -3.84 43.77 -3.81
CA LYS A 878 -5.05 43.01 -3.49
C LYS A 878 -5.03 41.60 -4.11
N GLU A 879 -4.39 41.45 -5.27
CA GLU A 879 -4.27 40.16 -5.98
C GLU A 879 -3.35 39.18 -5.24
N ASP A 880 -2.44 39.70 -4.41
CA ASP A 880 -1.38 38.92 -3.77
C ASP A 880 -1.77 38.49 -2.32
N LEU A 881 -2.97 38.85 -1.84
CA LEU A 881 -3.44 38.59 -0.47
C LEU A 881 -3.60 37.10 -0.13
N SER A 882 -3.92 36.25 -1.11
CA SER A 882 -3.98 34.79 -0.90
C SER A 882 -2.58 34.17 -0.84
N GLY A 883 -1.60 34.77 -1.52
CA GLY A 883 -0.20 34.33 -1.51
C GLY A 883 0.61 34.84 -0.32
N PHE A 884 0.05 35.79 0.46
CA PHE A 884 0.70 36.32 1.66
C PHE A 884 0.98 35.25 2.72
N VAL A 885 0.12 34.23 2.80
CA VAL A 885 0.28 33.11 3.72
C VAL A 885 0.97 31.97 2.99
N ASN A 886 2.27 31.79 3.22
CA ASN A 886 3.03 30.65 2.69
C ASN A 886 3.34 29.65 3.80
N ALA A 887 2.67 28.49 3.77
CA ALA A 887 2.85 27.42 4.77
C ALA A 887 4.23 26.74 4.71
N ALA A 888 4.99 26.89 3.62
CA ALA A 888 6.35 26.36 3.51
C ALA A 888 7.38 27.24 4.24
N GLU A 889 7.12 28.54 4.34
CA GLU A 889 8.03 29.53 4.94
C GLU A 889 7.62 29.90 6.36
N TRP A 890 6.32 29.89 6.66
CA TRP A 890 5.79 30.01 8.01
C TRP A 890 5.40 28.62 8.49
N PRO A 891 6.23 27.95 9.32
CA PRO A 891 5.91 26.65 9.85
C PRO A 891 4.72 26.79 10.82
N LEU A 892 3.50 26.69 10.28
CA LEU A 892 2.28 26.67 11.06
C LEU A 892 2.24 25.33 11.79
N SER A 893 2.29 25.35 13.12
CA SER A 893 2.20 24.13 13.91
C SER A 893 0.86 23.45 13.63
N PRO A 894 0.82 22.24 13.01
CA PRO A 894 -0.43 21.54 12.82
C PRO A 894 -0.96 21.11 14.18
N SER A 895 -2.20 21.49 14.48
CA SER A 895 -2.84 21.16 15.75
C SER A 895 -2.96 19.64 15.90
N ILE A 896 -2.57 19.12 17.07
CA ILE A 896 -2.57 17.69 17.37
C ILE A 896 -4.00 17.30 17.78
N GLY A 897 -4.87 17.00 16.82
CA GLY A 897 -6.27 16.69 17.11
C GLY A 897 -7.12 16.23 15.92
N LYS A 898 -8.37 15.84 16.21
CA LYS A 898 -9.39 15.53 15.19
C LYS A 898 -10.22 16.78 14.92
N GLY A 899 -10.08 17.36 13.74
CA GLY A 899 -10.89 18.50 13.28
C GLY A 899 -10.11 19.43 12.36
N PRO A 900 -10.79 20.32 11.60
CA PRO A 900 -10.13 21.33 10.80
C PRO A 900 -9.54 22.44 11.66
N THR A 901 -8.43 23.02 11.20
CA THR A 901 -7.73 24.13 11.86
C THR A 901 -8.10 25.46 11.20
N ILE A 902 -8.48 26.45 12.01
CA ILE A 902 -8.75 27.83 11.61
C ILE A 902 -7.61 28.70 12.11
N ASN A 903 -6.92 29.38 11.19
CA ASN A 903 -5.72 30.14 11.50
C ASN A 903 -6.04 31.64 11.65
N PHE A 904 -5.56 32.27 12.72
CA PHE A 904 -5.60 33.72 12.90
C PHE A 904 -4.18 34.24 12.99
N ALA A 905 -3.76 34.97 11.95
CA ALA A 905 -2.40 35.50 11.83
C ALA A 905 -2.40 37.00 12.12
N LEU A 906 -1.62 37.41 13.12
CA LEU A 906 -1.32 38.80 13.42
C LEU A 906 0.09 39.12 12.90
N TYR A 907 0.18 39.97 11.89
CA TYR A 907 1.46 40.40 11.31
C TYR A 907 1.83 41.79 11.82
N VAL A 908 3.02 41.90 12.42
CA VAL A 908 3.58 43.19 12.83
C VAL A 908 4.71 43.55 11.86
N PRO A 909 4.55 44.58 11.01
CA PRO A 909 5.56 44.95 10.02
C PRO A 909 6.80 45.54 10.68
N GLU A 910 7.92 45.53 9.96
CA GLU A 910 9.15 46.22 10.36
C GLU A 910 8.91 47.73 10.47
N GLN A 911 9.65 48.40 11.37
CA GLN A 911 9.51 49.84 11.60
C GLN A 911 9.75 50.69 10.34
N THR A 912 10.62 50.24 9.44
CA THR A 912 10.91 50.87 8.13
C THR A 912 9.73 50.74 7.15
N GLN A 913 8.89 49.71 7.34
CA GLN A 913 7.76 49.35 6.50
C GLN A 913 6.40 49.66 7.15
N SER A 914 6.39 50.39 8.27
CA SER A 914 5.18 50.81 8.98
C SER A 914 4.84 52.27 8.68
N PRO A 915 3.57 52.63 8.40
CA PRO A 915 2.39 51.77 8.39
C PRO A 915 2.20 51.02 7.05
N LEU A 916 1.68 49.80 7.14
CA LEU A 916 1.39 48.89 6.02
C LEU A 916 -0.12 48.68 5.84
N TYR A 917 -0.63 48.84 4.61
CA TYR A 917 -2.06 48.71 4.27
C TYR A 917 -2.30 47.92 2.97
N ILE A 918 -3.55 47.54 2.71
CA ILE A 918 -3.96 46.89 1.46
C ILE A 918 -4.20 47.97 0.38
N GLN A 919 -3.61 47.80 -0.80
CA GLN A 919 -3.71 48.75 -1.91
C GLN A 919 -5.18 49.09 -2.26
N GLY A 920 -5.47 50.38 -2.43
CA GLY A 920 -6.81 50.87 -2.76
C GLY A 920 -7.78 50.98 -1.57
N SER A 921 -7.35 50.61 -0.36
CA SER A 921 -8.13 50.77 0.87
C SER A 921 -7.23 51.18 2.04
N LYS A 922 -7.77 51.73 3.12
CA LYS A 922 -7.03 51.88 4.39
C LYS A 922 -7.25 50.69 5.32
N GLU A 923 -7.67 49.55 4.77
CA GLU A 923 -7.94 48.34 5.54
C GLU A 923 -6.62 47.59 5.81
N SER A 924 -6.53 46.99 6.99
CA SER A 924 -5.37 46.23 7.45
C SER A 924 -5.70 44.77 7.75
N SER A 925 -6.86 44.26 7.32
CA SER A 925 -7.29 42.89 7.59
C SER A 925 -8.04 42.28 6.42
N TRP A 926 -7.88 40.98 6.21
CA TRP A 926 -8.64 40.22 5.22
C TRP A 926 -8.89 38.79 5.69
N LEU A 927 -9.81 38.12 5.02
CA LEU A 927 -10.21 36.74 5.29
C LEU A 927 -9.79 35.84 4.14
N VAL A 928 -9.14 34.72 4.44
CA VAL A 928 -8.83 33.68 3.47
C VAL A 928 -9.87 32.55 3.64
N PRO A 929 -10.74 32.30 2.64
CA PRO A 929 -11.78 31.27 2.71
C PRO A 929 -11.22 29.91 3.10
N GLN A 930 -11.90 29.20 4.01
CA GLN A 930 -11.50 27.85 4.47
C GLN A 930 -10.07 27.74 5.04
N TRP A 931 -9.44 28.86 5.38
CA TRP A 931 -8.13 28.89 6.04
C TRP A 931 -8.19 29.70 7.34
N GLY A 932 -8.72 30.92 7.30
CA GLY A 932 -8.61 31.81 8.46
C GLY A 932 -8.62 33.31 8.17
N GLY A 933 -8.12 34.08 9.13
CA GLY A 933 -8.06 35.53 9.08
C GLY A 933 -6.63 36.06 9.25
N VAL A 934 -6.30 37.13 8.52
CA VAL A 934 -5.01 37.83 8.66
C VAL A 934 -5.27 39.29 9.00
N MET A 935 -4.51 39.81 9.96
CA MET A 935 -4.54 41.23 10.33
C MET A 935 -3.13 41.79 10.51
N ILE A 936 -2.91 42.98 9.97
CA ILE A 936 -1.70 43.76 10.12
C ILE A 936 -1.90 44.74 11.28
N LEU A 937 -1.02 44.67 12.27
CA LEU A 937 -0.99 45.58 13.41
C LEU A 937 0.16 46.58 13.23
N ASN A 938 -0.18 47.82 12.90
CA ASN A 938 0.80 48.89 12.74
C ASN A 938 1.16 49.50 14.11
N PRO A 939 2.41 49.38 14.61
CA PRO A 939 2.80 49.90 15.91
C PRO A 939 2.81 51.43 15.95
N GLN A 940 2.38 52.02 17.08
CA GLN A 940 2.41 53.48 17.26
C GLN A 940 3.82 53.99 17.59
N HIS A 941 4.14 55.23 17.22
CA HIS A 941 5.48 55.84 17.38
C HIS A 941 6.04 55.84 18.83
N ASN A 942 5.18 55.71 19.86
CA ASN A 942 5.59 55.71 21.27
C ASN A 942 5.83 54.30 21.86
N GLU A 943 5.49 53.22 21.16
CA GLU A 943 5.71 51.82 21.61
C GLU A 943 6.99 51.23 21.00
N THR A 944 7.97 52.09 20.73
CA THR A 944 9.21 51.75 20.04
C THR A 944 10.11 50.92 20.95
N GLY A 945 10.23 49.62 20.64
CA GLY A 945 11.14 48.70 21.31
C GLY A 945 10.54 47.89 22.47
N SER A 946 9.21 47.91 22.68
CA SER A 946 8.60 46.96 23.61
C SER A 946 8.75 45.54 23.08
N ALA A 947 9.35 44.65 23.87
CA ALA A 947 9.43 43.23 23.53
C ALA A 947 8.06 42.54 23.54
N ILE A 948 7.05 43.15 24.16
CA ILE A 948 5.73 42.57 24.41
C ILE A 948 4.65 43.46 23.76
N VAL A 949 3.76 42.85 22.97
CA VAL A 949 2.53 43.51 22.50
C VAL A 949 1.51 43.51 23.64
N THR A 950 1.12 44.70 24.08
CA THR A 950 0.19 44.91 25.20
C THR A 950 -1.24 44.52 24.82
N LYS A 951 -2.06 44.31 25.84
CA LYS A 951 -3.48 44.00 25.70
C LYS A 951 -4.24 45.09 24.93
N GLU A 952 -3.93 46.36 25.19
CA GLU A 952 -4.58 47.52 24.55
C GLU A 952 -4.31 47.55 23.03
N ALA A 953 -3.10 47.18 22.61
CA ALA A 953 -2.73 47.10 21.20
C ALA A 953 -3.41 45.93 20.46
N LEU A 954 -3.78 44.86 21.17
CA LEU A 954 -4.46 43.70 20.58
C LEU A 954 -5.98 43.88 20.38
N VAL A 955 -6.60 44.90 20.99
CA VAL A 955 -8.06 45.10 20.93
C VAL A 955 -8.61 45.14 19.51
N PRO A 956 -8.04 45.92 18.55
CA PRO A 956 -8.57 45.97 17.18
C PRO A 956 -8.46 44.61 16.48
N ALA A 957 -7.37 43.88 16.71
CA ALA A 957 -7.14 42.56 16.12
C ALA A 957 -8.15 41.53 16.62
N MET A 958 -8.40 41.51 17.94
CA MET A 958 -9.36 40.58 18.53
C MET A 958 -10.80 40.85 18.05
N GLN A 959 -11.19 42.11 17.89
CA GLN A 959 -12.52 42.45 17.34
C GLN A 959 -12.70 41.96 15.91
N VAL A 960 -11.68 42.15 15.05
CA VAL A 960 -11.69 41.65 13.67
C VAL A 960 -11.75 40.13 13.65
N PHE A 961 -10.90 39.44 14.42
CA PHE A 961 -10.89 37.98 14.49
C PHE A 961 -12.22 37.41 15.01
N SER A 962 -12.90 38.06 15.95
CA SER A 962 -14.24 37.63 16.42
C SER A 962 -15.28 37.63 15.29
N THR A 963 -15.24 38.67 14.44
CA THR A 963 -16.17 38.86 13.33
C THR A 963 -15.87 37.88 12.20
N GLN A 964 -14.57 37.70 11.90
CA GLN A 964 -14.08 36.75 10.92
C GLN A 964 -14.40 35.30 11.33
N LEU A 965 -14.21 34.93 12.61
CA LEU A 965 -14.58 33.63 13.14
C LEU A 965 -16.07 33.34 12.94
N SER A 966 -16.94 34.30 13.29
CA SER A 966 -18.39 34.16 13.12
C SER A 966 -18.76 33.91 11.64
N SER A 967 -18.10 34.61 10.72
CA SER A 967 -18.27 34.42 9.27
C SER A 967 -17.77 33.05 8.79
N LEU A 968 -16.61 32.60 9.27
CA LEU A 968 -16.03 31.29 8.94
C LEU A 968 -16.84 30.11 9.49
N LEU A 969 -17.52 30.28 10.62
CA LEU A 969 -18.46 29.28 11.16
C LEU A 969 -19.81 29.28 10.43
N GLY A 970 -20.04 30.26 9.55
CA GLY A 970 -21.24 30.38 8.73
C GLY A 970 -22.41 31.06 9.43
N LEU A 971 -22.17 31.85 10.49
CA LEU A 971 -23.22 32.59 11.18
C LEU A 971 -23.88 33.61 10.22
N PRO A 972 -25.22 33.66 10.13
CA PRO A 972 -25.91 34.65 9.30
C PRO A 972 -25.66 36.08 9.81
N GLN A 973 -25.73 37.06 8.91
CA GLN A 973 -25.52 38.47 9.27
C GLN A 973 -26.80 39.13 9.81
N THR A 974 -27.98 38.59 9.47
CA THR A 974 -29.28 39.06 9.97
C THR A 974 -30.05 37.89 10.58
N PRO A 975 -30.87 38.12 11.63
CA PRO A 975 -31.16 39.39 12.30
C PRO A 975 -30.04 39.84 13.28
N ALA A 976 -30.13 41.06 13.83
CA ALA A 976 -29.09 41.63 14.70
C ALA A 976 -28.84 40.82 16.00
N SER A 977 -29.85 40.12 16.50
CA SER A 977 -29.77 39.32 17.73
C SER A 977 -28.83 38.13 17.57
N LEU A 978 -27.80 38.02 18.41
CA LEU A 978 -26.84 36.90 18.39
C LEU A 978 -27.49 35.55 18.72
N PRO A 979 -28.32 35.41 19.78
CA PRO A 979 -29.00 34.15 20.09
C PRO A 979 -29.85 33.61 18.93
N LEU A 980 -30.57 34.49 18.22
CA LEU A 980 -31.36 34.08 17.05
C LEU A 980 -30.49 33.54 15.92
N ARG A 981 -29.37 34.21 15.62
CA ARG A 981 -28.43 33.75 14.59
C ARG A 981 -27.80 32.38 14.91
N ILE A 982 -27.47 32.13 16.17
CA ILE A 982 -26.95 30.84 16.64
C ILE A 982 -28.02 29.75 16.54
N SER A 983 -29.26 30.10 16.92
CA SER A 983 -30.43 29.23 16.81
C SER A 983 -30.71 28.85 15.34
N THR A 984 -30.66 29.83 14.42
CA THR A 984 -30.73 29.62 12.97
C THR A 984 -29.62 28.68 12.50
N LEU A 985 -28.38 28.93 12.91
CA LEU A 985 -27.24 28.10 12.54
C LEU A 985 -27.42 26.65 12.99
N THR A 986 -27.95 26.41 14.19
CA THR A 986 -28.25 25.07 14.72
C THR A 986 -29.21 24.29 13.81
N ARG A 987 -30.27 24.95 13.30
CA ARG A 987 -31.24 24.35 12.37
C ARG A 987 -30.65 24.10 10.98
N VAL A 988 -29.86 25.04 10.47
CA VAL A 988 -29.17 24.91 9.19
C VAL A 988 -28.14 23.76 9.24
N ARG A 989 -27.37 23.64 10.33
CA ARG A 989 -26.36 22.58 10.50
C ARG A 989 -26.97 21.21 10.72
N SER A 990 -28.01 21.08 11.54
CA SER A 990 -28.73 19.80 11.72
C SER A 990 -29.30 19.28 10.40
N THR A 991 -29.90 20.17 9.60
CA THR A 991 -30.41 19.83 8.25
C THR A 991 -29.29 19.42 7.30
N SER A 992 -28.20 20.19 7.26
CA SER A 992 -27.04 19.89 6.40
C SER A 992 -26.39 18.54 6.73
N LEU A 993 -26.28 18.20 8.02
CA LEU A 993 -25.72 16.92 8.47
C LEU A 993 -26.65 15.74 8.17
N LEU A 994 -27.95 15.91 8.37
CA LEU A 994 -28.95 14.90 8.02
C LEU A 994 -28.89 14.58 6.52
N LEU A 995 -28.83 15.61 5.66
CA LEU A 995 -28.70 15.45 4.22
C LEU A 995 -27.37 14.80 3.84
N SER A 996 -26.26 15.27 4.42
CA SER A 996 -24.91 14.68 4.22
C SER A 996 -24.90 13.19 4.52
N ALA A 997 -25.30 12.79 5.72
CA ALA A 997 -25.37 11.40 6.16
C ALA A 997 -26.24 10.53 5.23
N SER A 998 -27.44 11.02 4.86
CA SER A 998 -28.34 10.31 3.94
C SER A 998 -27.72 10.12 2.55
N SER A 999 -27.00 11.13 2.04
CA SER A 999 -26.32 11.05 0.74
C SER A 999 -25.13 10.08 0.78
N THR A 1000 -24.38 10.06 1.87
CA THR A 1000 -23.25 9.14 2.10
C THR A 1000 -23.73 7.69 2.17
N LEU A 1001 -24.85 7.41 2.86
CA LEU A 1001 -25.48 6.09 2.84
C LEU A 1001 -26.00 5.71 1.44
N GLY A 1002 -26.56 6.67 0.69
CA GLY A 1002 -26.95 6.46 -0.70
C GLY A 1002 -25.78 6.07 -1.59
N ALA A 1003 -24.66 6.79 -1.48
CA ALA A 1003 -23.42 6.49 -2.19
C ALA A 1003 -22.88 5.09 -1.80
N LEU A 1004 -22.89 4.75 -0.51
CA LEU A 1004 -22.50 3.42 -0.03
C LEU A 1004 -23.40 2.31 -0.61
N ALA A 1005 -24.71 2.52 -0.67
CA ALA A 1005 -25.65 1.58 -1.27
C ALA A 1005 -25.38 1.38 -2.77
N GLN A 1006 -25.10 2.46 -3.51
CA GLN A 1006 -24.73 2.37 -4.92
C GLN A 1006 -23.42 1.60 -5.12
N VAL A 1007 -22.41 1.86 -4.30
CA VAL A 1007 -21.13 1.13 -4.30
C VAL A 1007 -21.35 -0.35 -4.01
N TYR A 1008 -22.12 -0.68 -2.98
CA TYR A 1008 -22.45 -2.05 -2.62
C TYR A 1008 -23.15 -2.80 -3.75
N GLN A 1009 -24.08 -2.15 -4.47
CA GLN A 1009 -24.80 -2.77 -5.58
C GLN A 1009 -23.94 -2.92 -6.84
N LYS A 1010 -23.13 -1.91 -7.19
CA LYS A 1010 -22.30 -1.91 -8.40
C LYS A 1010 -21.06 -2.80 -8.30
N MET A 1011 -20.57 -3.07 -7.08
CA MET A 1011 -19.34 -3.82 -6.85
C MET A 1011 -19.59 -5.03 -5.92
N PRO A 1012 -20.15 -6.15 -6.45
CA PRO A 1012 -20.53 -7.31 -5.65
C PRO A 1012 -19.33 -8.08 -5.04
N SER A 1013 -18.11 -7.84 -5.55
CA SER A 1013 -16.88 -8.48 -5.09
C SER A 1013 -16.21 -7.78 -3.88
N ILE A 1014 -16.78 -6.67 -3.39
CA ILE A 1014 -16.22 -5.95 -2.24
C ILE A 1014 -16.58 -6.66 -0.92
N PRO A 1015 -15.61 -6.95 -0.04
CA PRO A 1015 -15.87 -7.48 1.29
C PRO A 1015 -16.55 -6.39 2.12
N VAL A 1016 -17.60 -6.77 2.86
CA VAL A 1016 -18.27 -5.86 3.79
C VAL A 1016 -18.12 -6.44 5.19
N PRO A 1017 -17.26 -5.84 6.05
CA PRO A 1017 -17.13 -6.26 7.43
C PRO A 1017 -18.40 -5.99 8.24
N ASP A 1018 -18.61 -6.75 9.31
CA ASP A 1018 -19.74 -6.54 10.23
C ASP A 1018 -19.75 -5.15 10.87
N GLN A 1019 -18.56 -4.53 11.04
CA GLN A 1019 -18.44 -3.17 11.57
C GLN A 1019 -19.14 -2.14 10.66
N VAL A 1020 -19.08 -2.33 9.34
CA VAL A 1020 -19.77 -1.44 8.38
C VAL A 1020 -21.27 -1.59 8.51
N ALA A 1021 -21.78 -2.82 8.63
CA ALA A 1021 -23.21 -3.07 8.83
C ALA A 1021 -23.71 -2.47 10.16
N GLN A 1022 -22.93 -2.56 11.23
CA GLN A 1022 -23.23 -1.92 12.52
C GLN A 1022 -23.26 -0.39 12.40
N SER A 1023 -22.26 0.23 11.76
CA SER A 1023 -22.22 1.68 11.55
C SER A 1023 -23.37 2.17 10.67
N VAL A 1024 -23.75 1.42 9.62
CA VAL A 1024 -24.94 1.74 8.80
C VAL A 1024 -26.22 1.67 9.62
N HIS A 1025 -26.41 0.63 10.44
CA HIS A 1025 -27.59 0.52 11.30
C HIS A 1025 -27.67 1.65 12.32
N LEU A 1026 -26.55 1.98 12.98
CA LEU A 1026 -26.48 3.10 13.92
C LEU A 1026 -26.79 4.42 13.21
N SER A 1027 -26.22 4.65 12.04
CA SER A 1027 -26.48 5.86 11.24
C SER A 1027 -27.96 6.00 10.89
N LEU A 1028 -28.61 4.94 10.41
CA LEU A 1028 -30.06 4.95 10.13
C LEU A 1028 -30.91 5.22 11.38
N THR A 1029 -30.55 4.62 12.51
CA THR A 1029 -31.28 4.82 13.77
C THR A 1029 -31.21 6.28 14.22
N TYR A 1030 -30.02 6.88 14.16
CA TYR A 1030 -29.83 8.29 14.52
C TYR A 1030 -30.41 9.25 13.48
N LEU A 1031 -30.49 8.88 12.20
CA LEU A 1031 -31.22 9.65 11.18
C LEU A 1031 -32.71 9.73 11.49
N HIS A 1032 -33.34 8.62 11.89
CA HIS A 1032 -34.74 8.61 12.33
C HIS A 1032 -34.94 9.53 13.54
N GLN A 1033 -34.11 9.37 14.58
CA GLN A 1033 -34.17 10.21 15.79
C GLN A 1033 -33.94 11.69 15.49
N ALA A 1034 -33.01 12.03 14.58
CA ALA A 1034 -32.78 13.41 14.15
C ALA A 1034 -34.00 13.99 13.42
N CYS A 1035 -34.63 13.22 12.53
CA CYS A 1035 -35.83 13.66 11.82
C CYS A 1035 -37.02 13.89 12.75
N ASP A 1036 -37.24 12.98 13.71
CA ASP A 1036 -38.32 13.11 14.69
C ASP A 1036 -38.08 14.30 15.63
N ALA A 1037 -36.84 14.49 16.09
CA ALA A 1037 -36.47 15.66 16.89
C ALA A 1037 -36.67 16.99 16.13
N LEU A 1038 -36.39 17.04 14.82
CA LEU A 1038 -36.70 18.21 13.99
C LEU A 1038 -38.21 18.48 13.95
N ARG A 1039 -39.03 17.45 13.71
CA ARG A 1039 -40.50 17.57 13.64
C ARG A 1039 -41.12 18.03 14.95
N GLU A 1040 -40.53 17.68 16.08
CA GLU A 1040 -41.02 18.07 17.41
C GLU A 1040 -40.52 19.46 17.86
N GLY A 1041 -39.60 20.08 17.12
CA GLY A 1041 -38.98 21.36 17.48
C GLY A 1041 -37.80 21.25 18.47
N ARG A 1042 -37.28 20.04 18.72
CA ARG A 1042 -36.13 19.76 19.59
C ARG A 1042 -34.81 19.88 18.81
N PHE A 1043 -34.47 21.10 18.38
CA PHE A 1043 -33.37 21.33 17.43
C PHE A 1043 -31.97 20.95 17.94
N GLN A 1044 -31.73 21.07 19.25
CA GLN A 1044 -30.43 20.76 19.84
C GLN A 1044 -30.15 19.25 19.87
N GLU A 1045 -31.17 18.46 20.19
CA GLU A 1045 -31.10 17.00 20.11
C GLU A 1045 -31.01 16.54 18.66
N ALA A 1046 -31.76 17.17 17.75
CA ALA A 1046 -31.66 16.91 16.32
C ALA A 1046 -30.24 17.12 15.79
N LEU A 1047 -29.56 18.19 16.19
CA LEU A 1047 -28.17 18.43 15.82
C LEU A 1047 -27.23 17.33 16.33
N ASN A 1048 -27.40 16.89 17.58
CA ASN A 1048 -26.56 15.83 18.16
C ASN A 1048 -26.78 14.48 17.47
N HIS A 1049 -28.03 14.09 17.22
CA HIS A 1049 -28.34 12.86 16.49
C HIS A 1049 -27.84 12.91 15.04
N ALA A 1050 -28.04 14.03 14.34
CA ALA A 1050 -27.54 14.21 12.97
C ALA A 1050 -26.00 14.12 12.89
N ARG A 1051 -25.29 14.69 13.89
CA ARG A 1051 -23.83 14.60 14.00
C ARG A 1051 -23.35 13.16 14.15
N ILE A 1052 -23.99 12.36 15.01
CA ILE A 1052 -23.61 10.96 15.20
C ILE A 1052 -23.91 10.14 13.93
N ALA A 1053 -25.06 10.41 13.29
CA ALA A 1053 -25.44 9.74 12.06
C ALA A 1053 -24.44 9.97 10.92
N ASP A 1054 -24.01 11.22 10.71
CA ASP A 1054 -23.03 11.59 9.69
C ASP A 1054 -21.66 10.96 9.98
N GLY A 1055 -21.19 11.01 11.23
CA GLY A 1055 -19.93 10.39 11.62
C GLY A 1055 -19.90 8.87 11.42
N GLU A 1056 -20.98 8.15 11.75
CA GLU A 1056 -21.07 6.70 11.50
C GLU A 1056 -21.27 6.38 10.00
N ALA A 1057 -21.95 7.24 9.24
CA ALA A 1057 -22.08 7.09 7.79
C ALA A 1057 -20.71 7.25 7.08
N GLU A 1058 -19.94 8.28 7.42
CA GLU A 1058 -18.59 8.48 6.88
C GLU A 1058 -17.65 7.35 7.27
N LYS A 1059 -17.70 6.90 8.53
CA LYS A 1059 -16.91 5.77 9.01
C LYS A 1059 -17.23 4.48 8.25
N ALA A 1060 -18.51 4.21 7.98
CA ALA A 1060 -18.92 3.08 7.15
C ALA A 1060 -18.44 3.19 5.70
N PHE A 1061 -18.54 4.38 5.10
CA PHE A 1061 -18.16 4.62 3.71
C PHE A 1061 -16.64 4.57 3.48
N PHE A 1062 -15.86 5.11 4.42
CA PHE A 1062 -14.39 5.17 4.34
C PHE A 1062 -13.69 4.04 5.10
N GLU A 1063 -14.39 2.94 5.38
CA GLU A 1063 -13.81 1.79 6.07
C GLU A 1063 -12.65 1.18 5.25
N ARG A 1064 -11.46 1.13 5.85
CA ARG A 1064 -10.19 0.85 5.13
C ARG A 1064 -10.18 -0.51 4.44
N SER A 1065 -10.91 -1.48 4.97
CA SER A 1065 -11.00 -2.84 4.41
C SER A 1065 -11.83 -2.94 3.13
N MET A 1066 -12.79 -2.03 2.90
CA MET A 1066 -13.62 -2.03 1.68
C MET A 1066 -12.85 -1.47 0.48
N VAL A 1067 -12.05 -0.43 0.70
CA VAL A 1067 -11.26 0.24 -0.35
C VAL A 1067 -10.14 -0.65 -0.89
N GLY A 1068 -9.55 -1.50 -0.02
CA GLY A 1068 -8.39 -2.33 -0.37
C GLY A 1068 -8.64 -3.42 -1.44
N GLN A 1069 -9.88 -3.89 -1.60
CA GLN A 1069 -10.19 -4.99 -2.55
C GLN A 1069 -10.71 -4.51 -3.92
N VAL A 1070 -11.17 -3.26 -4.03
CA VAL A 1070 -11.50 -2.65 -5.33
C VAL A 1070 -10.29 -2.66 -6.27
N TYR A 1071 -9.08 -2.63 -5.70
CA TYR A 1071 -7.81 -2.70 -6.44
C TYR A 1071 -7.35 -4.13 -6.83
N PHE A 1072 -8.00 -5.18 -6.34
CA PHE A 1072 -7.65 -6.59 -6.62
C PHE A 1072 -8.88 -7.39 -7.08
N PRO A 1073 -9.30 -7.25 -8.36
CA PRO A 1073 -10.43 -8.02 -8.89
C PRO A 1073 -10.16 -9.53 -8.82
N ASP A 1074 -11.21 -10.33 -8.57
CA ASP A 1074 -11.12 -11.79 -8.44
C ASP A 1074 -10.59 -12.48 -9.70
N GLU A 1075 -10.76 -11.83 -10.85
CA GLU A 1075 -10.18 -12.22 -12.14
C GLU A 1075 -8.64 -12.32 -12.06
N HIS A 1076 -7.97 -11.49 -11.25
CA HIS A 1076 -6.54 -11.60 -10.99
C HIS A 1076 -6.19 -12.79 -10.10
N LYS A 1077 -7.06 -13.18 -9.15
CA LYS A 1077 -6.86 -14.44 -8.40
C LYS A 1077 -6.93 -15.61 -9.38
N VAL A 1078 -7.97 -15.67 -10.22
CA VAL A 1078 -8.12 -16.73 -11.22
C VAL A 1078 -6.97 -16.72 -12.23
N ALA A 1079 -6.55 -15.57 -12.75
CA ALA A 1079 -5.44 -15.46 -13.70
C ALA A 1079 -4.06 -15.80 -13.10
N VAL A 1080 -3.88 -15.66 -11.79
CA VAL A 1080 -2.69 -16.12 -11.06
C VAL A 1080 -2.75 -17.64 -10.82
N TYR A 1081 -3.93 -18.22 -10.58
CA TYR A 1081 -4.11 -19.65 -10.32
C TYR A 1081 -4.28 -20.51 -11.60
N LEU A 1082 -4.77 -19.95 -12.72
CA LEU A 1082 -5.05 -20.68 -13.96
C LEU A 1082 -3.77 -21.25 -14.63
N PRO A 1083 -2.64 -20.52 -14.69
CA PRO A 1083 -1.36 -21.06 -15.17
C PRO A 1083 -0.76 -22.10 -14.22
N LEU A 1084 -1.16 -22.09 -12.94
CA LEU A 1084 -0.73 -23.02 -11.90
C LEU A 1084 -1.54 -24.33 -11.94
N LEU A 1085 -2.86 -24.23 -12.15
CA LEU A 1085 -3.79 -25.36 -12.19
C LEU A 1085 -3.83 -26.05 -13.55
N GLY A 1086 -3.70 -25.34 -14.67
CA GLY A 1086 -3.78 -25.92 -16.02
C GLY A 1086 -2.79 -27.07 -16.26
N PRO A 1087 -1.47 -26.90 -16.03
CA PRO A 1087 -0.48 -27.93 -16.28
C PRO A 1087 -0.56 -29.13 -15.33
N VAL A 1088 -1.13 -28.97 -14.13
CA VAL A 1088 -1.30 -30.05 -13.14
C VAL A 1088 -2.66 -30.75 -13.30
N ALA A 1089 -3.72 -30.01 -13.55
CA ALA A 1089 -5.07 -30.51 -13.73
C ALA A 1089 -5.25 -31.26 -15.06
N VAL A 1090 -4.62 -30.80 -16.15
CA VAL A 1090 -4.78 -31.47 -17.47
C VAL A 1090 -4.26 -32.92 -17.43
N PRO A 1091 -3.04 -33.23 -16.94
CA PRO A 1091 -2.58 -34.62 -16.80
C PRO A 1091 -3.42 -35.44 -15.81
N LEU A 1092 -3.88 -34.85 -14.71
CA LEU A 1092 -4.70 -35.53 -13.70
C LEU A 1092 -6.09 -35.87 -14.22
N VAL A 1093 -6.76 -34.94 -14.90
CA VAL A 1093 -8.07 -35.13 -15.55
C VAL A 1093 -7.94 -36.12 -16.71
N MET A 1094 -6.89 -36.00 -17.52
CA MET A 1094 -6.62 -36.97 -18.59
C MET A 1094 -6.32 -38.37 -18.05
N ALA A 1095 -5.61 -38.50 -16.93
CA ALA A 1095 -5.36 -39.78 -16.26
C ALA A 1095 -6.66 -40.37 -15.68
N ALA A 1096 -7.50 -39.55 -15.05
CA ALA A 1096 -8.81 -39.95 -14.53
C ALA A 1096 -9.75 -40.41 -15.66
N LEU A 1097 -9.84 -39.65 -16.76
CA LEU A 1097 -10.62 -40.02 -17.95
C LEU A 1097 -10.11 -41.31 -18.61
N LYS A 1098 -8.79 -41.52 -18.65
CA LYS A 1098 -8.19 -42.73 -19.21
C LYS A 1098 -8.47 -43.96 -18.36
N GLU A 1099 -8.45 -43.85 -17.03
CA GLU A 1099 -8.85 -44.95 -16.13
C GLU A 1099 -10.36 -45.16 -16.11
N LEU A 1100 -11.19 -44.11 -16.18
CA LEU A 1100 -12.64 -44.23 -16.32
C LEU A 1100 -12.98 -44.98 -17.62
N LYS A 1101 -12.36 -44.58 -18.75
CA LYS A 1101 -12.52 -45.27 -20.03
C LYS A 1101 -12.05 -46.71 -19.94
N SER A 1102 -10.88 -46.99 -19.33
CA SER A 1102 -10.39 -48.35 -19.12
C SER A 1102 -11.33 -49.20 -18.24
N GLY A 1103 -11.90 -48.61 -17.18
CA GLY A 1103 -12.88 -49.23 -16.31
C GLY A 1103 -14.18 -49.56 -17.03
N ILE A 1104 -14.70 -48.63 -17.83
CA ILE A 1104 -15.89 -48.84 -18.67
C ILE A 1104 -15.63 -49.95 -19.69
N THR A 1105 -14.48 -49.98 -20.36
CA THR A 1105 -14.14 -51.05 -21.32
C THR A 1105 -13.97 -52.41 -20.63
N ALA A 1106 -13.50 -52.44 -19.39
CA ALA A 1106 -13.39 -53.67 -18.59
C ALA A 1106 -14.77 -54.16 -18.10
N LEU A 1107 -15.69 -53.24 -17.76
CA LEU A 1107 -17.08 -53.54 -17.44
C LEU A 1107 -17.89 -54.00 -18.67
N ARG A 1108 -17.55 -53.53 -19.88
CA ARG A 1108 -18.17 -53.96 -21.15
C ARG A 1108 -17.64 -55.30 -21.68
N ARG A 1109 -16.52 -55.78 -21.14
CA ARG A 1109 -15.88 -57.07 -21.48
C ARG A 1109 -16.18 -58.18 -20.47
N ARG A 1110 -16.71 -57.83 -19.30
CA ARG A 1110 -17.46 -58.74 -18.42
C ARG A 1110 -18.90 -58.74 -18.88
#